data_AF-A0A7C3QF74-F1
#
_entry.id   AF-A0A7C3QF74-F1
#
_cell.length_a   1.000
_cell.length_b   1.000
_cell.length_c   1.000
_cell.angle_alpha   90.00
_cell.angle_beta   90.00
_cell.angle_gamma   90.00
#
_symmetry.space_group_name_H-M   'P 1'
#
loop_
_entity.id
_entity.type
_entity.pdbx_description
1 polymer ?
#
loop_
_entity_poly.entity_id
_entity_poly.type
_entity_poly.pdbx_seq_one_letter_code
_entity_poly.pdbx_strand_id
1 'polypeptide(L)'
;MSLLILGGCGGGKGADPVVEAFGIAYIKRPLPDNPQATTDVRDATAFNAGGDLFYRDLASAGARERNITFRETGGLGDVRDVESSFDGSKLLFAMRAPEIEGADPEDQPTWNIWEYDIASDSLRRVIASDITAEDGQDIAPHYLPDGRIVFSSTRQRQSKATLLDEGKPQFPALDENRDNPALVLHVMNADGSEIRQISFNQSHDLDPTVLDSGEILFSRWDNMGSRNQISLYTIRPDGTELRIRYGAHSHATGTDGAQIQFIQPREQEDGRVMAIIKPFSGTDPGGDAVLINTEDYIDNEQPTWRNQGVLSGPAQTPATINPVDTDPAAPSPGGRFMAAYPLWDGSNRALVSWSPCRLVEGGRIVPCTRERLADPGAEAAPPLYGVYVYDMASNTQRPVFAPQEGIMISEVVAAQSRTRPEILSDKVSGVELDPDLAEEGAGVLHIRSVYDFDGAFNGLGSGAAGIASLADPAQYTADQRPARFLRVVKAVSIPDRDLVDLRGTAFGRSSQQLMREIIAYAPIEPDGSVRIKVPANVPLAISVLDKNGRRIGDRHQNWIQVRPGEELTCNGCHDHRGGLPHAHSEGPPPVNSGSQTTGLPFPNTLNSLFTDFGETMAQTRTRIDATALAPSVDIEYEDVWTDETAAGRPRDAAFAYSYSGAGFTTPPPVATPCLSAWDVSCRIVINYEDHIHPLWGKDRGADTCTACHSPTDAMGNPRVPEAQLDLSDGASSDQPAHFTSYRELLFNDNELELNMGALQDRLVQATDGNGNPLFEVDANGDPVLDASGNPVPVMVTVNVPPALSAAGARASEGRFFSLFDDGGTHAGRLTPSELKLIAEWLDIGAQYYNNPFDVPPP
;
A
#
# COMPACT_ATOMS: atom_id res chain seq x y z
N MET A 1 -25.86 -89.82 -6.81
CA MET A 1 -24.69 -89.84 -5.91
C MET A 1 -23.77 -88.72 -6.35
N SER A 2 -23.32 -87.91 -5.40
CA SER A 2 -22.48 -86.70 -5.53
C SER A 2 -23.18 -85.38 -5.87
N LEU A 3 -23.59 -84.74 -4.76
CA LEU A 3 -23.58 -83.30 -4.45
C LEU A 3 -22.48 -82.51 -5.18
N LEU A 4 -22.85 -81.37 -5.79
CA LEU A 4 -22.01 -80.17 -5.85
C LEU A 4 -22.84 -79.00 -5.31
N ILE A 5 -22.37 -78.43 -4.19
CA ILE A 5 -22.94 -77.26 -3.52
C ILE A 5 -22.30 -76.01 -4.12
N LEU A 6 -23.11 -75.10 -4.65
CA LEU A 6 -22.71 -73.73 -4.97
C LEU A 6 -22.48 -72.95 -3.66
N GLY A 7 -21.25 -72.50 -3.43
CA GLY A 7 -20.92 -71.50 -2.44
C GLY A 7 -20.79 -70.13 -3.09
N GLY A 8 -21.73 -69.22 -2.80
CA GLY A 8 -21.62 -67.81 -3.17
C GLY A 8 -20.54 -67.13 -2.34
N CYS A 9 -19.63 -66.41 -3.01
CA CYS A 9 -18.83 -65.36 -2.37
C CYS A 9 -19.49 -64.02 -2.66
N GLY A 10 -19.94 -63.38 -1.59
CA GLY A 10 -20.55 -62.06 -1.61
C GLY A 10 -19.57 -61.00 -2.09
N GLY A 11 -20.06 -60.15 -2.99
CA GLY A 11 -19.39 -58.91 -3.37
C GLY A 11 -19.24 -58.00 -2.16
N GLY A 12 -18.00 -57.64 -1.85
CA GLY A 12 -17.70 -56.49 -1.02
C GLY A 12 -18.24 -55.24 -1.72
N LYS A 13 -19.13 -54.54 -1.01
CA LYS A 13 -19.70 -53.27 -1.42
C LYS A 13 -18.57 -52.29 -1.75
N GLY A 14 -18.56 -51.79 -2.98
CA GLY A 14 -17.87 -50.55 -3.30
C GLY A 14 -18.40 -49.44 -2.39
N ALA A 15 -17.51 -48.53 -1.99
CA ALA A 15 -17.88 -47.34 -1.25
C ALA A 15 -19.06 -46.63 -1.93
N ASP A 16 -19.99 -46.15 -1.12
CA ASP A 16 -21.12 -45.34 -1.57
C ASP A 16 -20.55 -44.09 -2.28
N PRO A 17 -20.91 -43.79 -3.55
CA PRO A 17 -20.37 -42.65 -4.31
C PRO A 17 -20.73 -41.26 -3.73
N VAL A 18 -21.33 -41.21 -2.54
CA VAL A 18 -21.80 -40.03 -1.81
C VAL A 18 -20.87 -39.64 -0.65
N VAL A 19 -19.90 -40.48 -0.28
CA VAL A 19 -19.03 -40.24 0.89
C VAL A 19 -17.61 -39.96 0.44
N GLU A 20 -17.11 -38.74 0.70
CA GLU A 20 -15.67 -38.48 0.59
C GLU A 20 -14.94 -39.04 1.82
N ALA A 21 -13.77 -39.61 1.59
CA ALA A 21 -13.01 -40.36 2.60
C ALA A 21 -12.15 -39.47 3.53
N PHE A 22 -12.26 -38.14 3.44
CA PHE A 22 -11.51 -37.18 4.26
C PHE A 22 -12.44 -36.42 5.21
N GLY A 23 -11.87 -35.94 6.32
CA GLY A 23 -12.57 -35.10 7.27
C GLY A 23 -12.69 -33.66 6.79
N ILE A 24 -13.69 -32.94 7.28
CA ILE A 24 -13.89 -31.52 6.98
C ILE A 24 -14.06 -30.71 8.24
N ALA A 25 -13.49 -29.51 8.25
CA ALA A 25 -13.71 -28.50 9.27
C ALA A 25 -14.41 -27.29 8.64
N TYR A 26 -15.34 -26.68 9.36
CA TYR A 26 -16.07 -25.51 8.87
C TYR A 26 -16.61 -24.70 10.03
N ILE A 27 -16.77 -23.40 9.80
CA ILE A 27 -17.21 -22.45 10.81
C ILE A 27 -18.70 -22.21 10.64
N LYS A 28 -19.47 -22.39 11.71
CA LYS A 28 -20.89 -22.00 11.75
C LYS A 28 -21.03 -20.75 12.62
N ARG A 29 -21.85 -19.80 12.17
CA ARG A 29 -22.24 -18.63 12.96
C ARG A 29 -23.66 -18.18 12.60
N PRO A 30 -24.36 -17.45 13.47
CA PRO A 30 -25.58 -16.74 13.10
C PRO A 30 -25.34 -15.82 11.89
N LEU A 31 -26.39 -15.59 11.09
CA LEU A 31 -26.36 -14.47 10.14
C LEU A 31 -26.22 -13.15 10.91
N PRO A 32 -25.43 -12.20 10.41
CA PRO A 32 -25.28 -10.90 11.07
C PRO A 32 -26.62 -10.15 11.11
N ASP A 33 -26.92 -9.51 12.24
CA ASP A 33 -28.14 -8.70 12.40
C ASP A 33 -28.18 -7.52 11.43
N ASN A 34 -27.01 -7.01 11.04
CA ASN A 34 -26.82 -6.03 9.98
C ASN A 34 -25.79 -6.55 8.95
N PRO A 35 -26.24 -7.07 7.79
CA PRO A 35 -25.37 -7.59 6.74
C PRO A 35 -24.40 -6.56 6.14
N GLN A 36 -24.75 -5.27 6.19
CA GLN A 36 -23.93 -4.20 5.62
C GLN A 36 -22.80 -3.74 6.56
N ALA A 37 -22.95 -3.91 7.88
CA ALA A 37 -21.96 -3.48 8.86
C ALA A 37 -20.80 -4.48 9.09
N THR A 38 -20.92 -5.72 8.61
CA THR A 38 -20.04 -6.84 8.99
C THR A 38 -19.23 -7.43 7.82
N THR A 39 -19.18 -6.72 6.68
CA THR A 39 -18.70 -7.30 5.40
C THR A 39 -17.60 -6.51 4.71
N ASP A 40 -17.10 -5.45 5.34
CA ASP A 40 -15.95 -4.71 4.83
C ASP A 40 -14.67 -5.50 5.07
N VAL A 41 -13.99 -5.89 4.00
CA VAL A 41 -12.73 -6.66 4.07
C VAL A 41 -11.59 -5.88 4.76
N ARG A 42 -11.75 -4.57 4.93
CA ARG A 42 -10.78 -3.71 5.64
C ARG A 42 -11.00 -3.71 7.15
N ASP A 43 -12.21 -4.02 7.63
CA ASP A 43 -12.45 -4.25 9.05
C ASP A 43 -12.15 -5.72 9.40
N ALA A 44 -10.87 -6.07 9.28
CA ALA A 44 -10.44 -7.46 9.40
C ALA A 44 -10.42 -7.97 10.85
N THR A 45 -10.62 -7.13 11.86
CA THR A 45 -10.66 -7.53 13.29
C THR A 45 -12.07 -7.60 13.88
N ALA A 46 -13.11 -7.31 13.08
CA ALA A 46 -14.50 -7.35 13.52
C ALA A 46 -14.86 -8.66 14.23
N PHE A 47 -15.59 -8.54 15.34
CA PHE A 47 -16.09 -9.66 16.14
C PHE A 47 -17.58 -9.91 15.91
N ASN A 48 -17.95 -11.15 15.64
CA ASN A 48 -19.34 -11.58 15.45
C ASN A 48 -19.67 -12.74 16.38
N ALA A 49 -20.35 -12.45 17.49
CA ALA A 49 -20.67 -13.47 18.49
C ALA A 49 -21.47 -14.66 17.90
N GLY A 50 -21.13 -15.86 18.37
CA GLY A 50 -21.79 -17.11 17.99
C GLY A 50 -21.07 -17.93 16.92
N GLY A 51 -19.84 -17.55 16.54
CA GLY A 51 -18.99 -18.33 15.66
C GLY A 51 -18.30 -19.48 16.38
N ASP A 52 -18.44 -20.70 15.84
CA ASP A 52 -17.78 -21.90 16.33
C ASP A 52 -17.24 -22.76 15.19
N LEU A 53 -16.12 -23.46 15.44
CA LEU A 53 -15.54 -24.43 14.53
C LEU A 53 -16.11 -25.82 14.76
N PHE A 54 -16.57 -26.44 13.68
CA PHE A 54 -17.13 -27.78 13.67
C PHE A 54 -16.26 -28.70 12.82
N TYR A 55 -16.27 -29.98 13.15
CA TYR A 55 -15.57 -31.02 12.39
C TYR A 55 -16.43 -32.25 12.16
N ARG A 56 -16.21 -32.89 11.00
CA ARG A 56 -16.75 -34.21 10.64
C ARG A 56 -15.61 -35.08 10.16
N ASP A 57 -15.58 -36.34 10.59
CA ASP A 57 -14.55 -37.30 10.16
C ASP A 57 -14.68 -37.70 8.68
N LEU A 58 -15.84 -37.44 8.05
CA LEU A 58 -16.10 -37.67 6.63
C LEU A 58 -16.90 -36.49 6.06
N ALA A 59 -16.62 -36.10 4.81
CA ALA A 59 -17.42 -35.13 4.07
C ALA A 59 -18.74 -35.76 3.59
N SER A 60 -19.65 -36.06 4.52
CA SER A 60 -20.93 -36.69 4.26
C SER A 60 -22.02 -36.22 5.22
N ALA A 61 -23.27 -36.23 4.75
CA ALA A 61 -24.43 -35.85 5.53
C ALA A 61 -24.65 -36.75 6.76
N GLY A 62 -24.26 -38.03 6.67
CA GLY A 62 -24.39 -39.01 7.75
C GLY A 62 -23.23 -39.00 8.75
N ALA A 63 -22.16 -38.22 8.51
CA ALA A 63 -21.03 -38.14 9.41
C ALA A 63 -21.41 -37.39 10.69
N ARG A 64 -20.86 -37.84 11.83
CA ARG A 64 -21.07 -37.18 13.12
C ARG A 64 -20.36 -35.83 13.09
N GLU A 65 -21.12 -34.78 13.39
CA GLU A 65 -20.62 -33.44 13.58
C GLU A 65 -20.21 -33.24 15.05
N ARG A 66 -19.05 -32.61 15.29
CA ARG A 66 -18.58 -32.19 16.61
C ARG A 66 -18.21 -30.72 16.60
N ASN A 67 -18.69 -29.97 17.59
CA ASN A 67 -18.25 -28.58 17.83
C ASN A 67 -16.95 -28.63 18.64
N ILE A 68 -15.86 -28.16 18.05
CA ILE A 68 -14.51 -28.22 18.63
C ILE A 68 -14.32 -27.11 19.67
N THR A 69 -14.84 -25.92 19.38
CA THR A 69 -14.53 -24.68 20.11
C THR A 69 -15.54 -24.33 21.20
N PHE A 70 -16.73 -24.96 21.22
CA PHE A 70 -17.74 -24.74 22.26
C PHE A 70 -17.19 -24.80 23.70
N ARG A 71 -16.18 -25.65 23.93
CA ARG A 71 -15.53 -25.81 25.23
C ARG A 71 -14.84 -24.53 25.73
N GLU A 72 -14.45 -23.65 24.81
CA GLU A 72 -13.82 -22.34 25.08
C GLU A 72 -14.81 -21.18 24.87
N THR A 73 -15.63 -21.25 23.82
CA THR A 73 -16.51 -20.13 23.41
C THR A 73 -17.84 -20.10 24.15
N GLY A 74 -18.32 -21.24 24.67
CA GLY A 74 -19.68 -21.39 25.17
C GLY A 74 -20.77 -21.09 24.12
N GLY A 75 -20.42 -21.05 22.83
CA GLY A 75 -21.30 -20.60 21.75
C GLY A 75 -21.52 -19.09 21.68
N LEU A 76 -20.71 -18.29 22.39
CA LEU A 76 -20.77 -16.82 22.40
C LEU A 76 -19.47 -16.15 21.93
N GLY A 77 -18.43 -16.94 21.62
CA GLY A 77 -17.19 -16.45 21.02
C GLY A 77 -17.31 -16.29 19.50
N ASP A 78 -16.17 -16.12 18.84
CA ASP A 78 -16.09 -16.12 17.38
C ASP A 78 -14.82 -16.83 16.92
N VAL A 79 -14.89 -17.45 15.74
CA VAL A 79 -13.82 -18.25 15.13
C VAL A 79 -13.72 -17.90 13.67
N ARG A 80 -12.50 -17.82 13.12
CA ARG A 80 -12.24 -17.50 11.71
C ARG A 80 -10.91 -18.08 11.23
N ASP A 81 -10.71 -18.00 9.91
CA ASP A 81 -9.49 -18.30 9.18
C ASP A 81 -8.90 -19.68 9.52
N VAL A 82 -9.69 -20.72 9.28
CA VAL A 82 -9.30 -22.11 9.55
C VAL A 82 -8.42 -22.66 8.43
N GLU A 83 -7.37 -23.38 8.82
CA GLU A 83 -6.42 -24.05 7.93
C GLU A 83 -6.11 -25.47 8.43
N SER A 84 -5.82 -26.41 7.52
CA SER A 84 -5.39 -27.76 7.87
C SER A 84 -3.88 -27.93 7.74
N SER A 85 -3.27 -28.71 8.62
CA SER A 85 -1.87 -29.12 8.46
C SER A 85 -1.69 -29.93 7.18
N PHE A 86 -0.48 -29.92 6.61
CA PHE A 86 -0.20 -30.63 5.35
C PHE A 86 -0.45 -32.15 5.42
N ASP A 87 -0.38 -32.76 6.60
CA ASP A 87 -0.69 -34.18 6.81
C ASP A 87 -2.17 -34.45 7.16
N GLY A 88 -3.01 -33.40 7.24
CA GLY A 88 -4.42 -33.48 7.59
C GLY A 88 -4.71 -33.87 9.05
N SER A 89 -3.70 -33.89 9.93
CA SER A 89 -3.85 -34.34 11.32
C SER A 89 -4.27 -33.23 12.29
N LYS A 90 -4.08 -31.96 11.91
CA LYS A 90 -4.36 -30.80 12.75
C LYS A 90 -5.09 -29.69 12.01
N LEU A 91 -5.72 -28.81 12.78
CA LEU A 91 -6.35 -27.58 12.33
C LEU A 91 -5.74 -26.39 13.07
N LEU A 92 -5.52 -25.29 12.37
CA LEU A 92 -5.07 -24.01 12.89
C LEU A 92 -6.13 -22.96 12.58
N PHE A 93 -6.43 -22.05 13.50
CA PHE A 93 -7.45 -21.02 13.29
C PHE A 93 -7.29 -19.88 14.29
N ALA A 94 -7.97 -18.76 14.02
CA ALA A 94 -8.10 -17.67 14.97
C ALA A 94 -9.42 -17.78 15.74
N MET A 95 -9.38 -17.56 17.05
CA MET A 95 -10.56 -17.58 17.91
C MET A 95 -10.47 -16.46 18.94
N ARG A 96 -11.59 -15.78 19.13
CA ARG A 96 -11.80 -14.73 20.12
C ARG A 96 -12.86 -15.18 21.13
N ALA A 97 -12.55 -14.99 22.41
CA ALA A 97 -13.49 -15.27 23.49
C ALA A 97 -14.70 -14.31 23.45
N PRO A 98 -15.83 -14.64 24.10
CA PRO A 98 -16.98 -13.74 24.18
C PRO A 98 -16.60 -12.37 24.76
N GLU A 99 -17.31 -11.33 24.33
CA GLU A 99 -17.18 -10.01 24.93
C GLU A 99 -17.48 -10.04 26.44
N ILE A 100 -16.71 -9.26 27.18
CA ILE A 100 -16.89 -9.08 28.61
C ILE A 100 -17.83 -7.90 28.81
N GLU A 101 -19.03 -8.18 29.35
CA GLU A 101 -20.05 -7.15 29.57
C GLU A 101 -19.52 -6.04 30.51
N GLY A 102 -19.55 -4.80 30.01
CA GLY A 102 -19.14 -3.62 30.77
C GLY A 102 -17.63 -3.43 30.92
N ALA A 103 -16.79 -4.22 30.26
CA ALA A 103 -15.36 -3.99 30.18
C ALA A 103 -15.04 -2.92 29.13
N ASP A 104 -14.01 -2.12 29.40
CA ASP A 104 -13.49 -1.13 28.46
C ASP A 104 -12.88 -1.82 27.23
N PRO A 105 -12.82 -1.17 26.05
CA PRO A 105 -12.35 -1.79 24.81
C PRO A 105 -10.97 -2.47 24.92
N GLU A 106 -10.05 -1.89 25.70
CA GLU A 106 -8.71 -2.42 25.95
C GLU A 106 -8.68 -3.67 26.83
N ASP A 107 -9.74 -3.89 27.63
CA ASP A 107 -9.91 -5.06 28.48
C ASP A 107 -10.68 -6.19 27.78
N GLN A 108 -11.21 -5.93 26.58
CA GLN A 108 -11.89 -6.95 25.80
C GLN A 108 -10.90 -8.00 25.29
N PRO A 109 -11.31 -9.27 25.18
CA PRO A 109 -10.47 -10.30 24.59
C PRO A 109 -10.01 -9.95 23.17
N THR A 110 -8.86 -10.46 22.77
CA THR A 110 -8.33 -10.33 21.41
C THR A 110 -8.45 -11.63 20.62
N TRP A 111 -8.29 -11.52 19.30
CA TRP A 111 -8.13 -12.66 18.42
C TRP A 111 -6.81 -13.37 18.71
N ASN A 112 -6.90 -14.67 18.97
CA ASN A 112 -5.78 -15.51 19.32
C ASN A 112 -5.67 -16.70 18.38
N ILE A 113 -4.46 -17.24 18.19
CA ILE A 113 -4.23 -18.42 17.35
C ILE A 113 -4.37 -19.70 18.17
N TRP A 114 -5.15 -20.65 17.65
CA TRP A 114 -5.44 -21.94 18.27
C TRP A 114 -5.12 -23.10 17.34
N GLU A 115 -4.64 -24.19 17.92
CA GLU A 115 -4.36 -25.45 17.22
C GLU A 115 -5.22 -26.56 17.81
N TYR A 116 -5.86 -27.34 16.94
CA TYR A 116 -6.62 -28.53 17.28
C TYR A 116 -5.99 -29.78 16.67
N ASP A 117 -5.70 -30.77 17.52
CA ASP A 117 -5.26 -32.10 17.10
C ASP A 117 -6.46 -33.04 16.98
N ILE A 118 -6.69 -33.55 15.77
CA ILE A 118 -7.91 -34.27 15.41
C ILE A 118 -7.98 -35.64 16.10
N ALA A 119 -6.84 -36.34 16.21
CA ALA A 119 -6.78 -37.70 16.71
C ALA A 119 -6.92 -37.76 18.24
N SER A 120 -6.31 -36.81 18.94
CA SER A 120 -6.36 -36.72 20.41
C SER A 120 -7.53 -35.90 20.95
N ASP A 121 -8.27 -35.21 20.09
CA ASP A 121 -9.33 -34.26 20.47
C ASP A 121 -8.83 -33.16 21.43
N SER A 122 -7.58 -32.73 21.21
CA SER A 122 -6.91 -31.72 22.02
C SER A 122 -6.97 -30.35 21.32
N LEU A 123 -7.47 -29.36 22.05
CA LEU A 123 -7.51 -27.96 21.63
C LEU A 123 -6.56 -27.16 22.52
N ARG A 124 -5.73 -26.31 21.93
CA ARG A 124 -4.82 -25.42 22.68
C ARG A 124 -4.71 -24.04 22.01
N ARG A 125 -4.57 -22.98 22.81
CA ARG A 125 -4.06 -21.70 22.34
C ARG A 125 -2.56 -21.83 22.09
N VAL A 126 -2.08 -21.39 20.92
CA VAL A 126 -0.68 -21.57 20.53
C VAL A 126 0.22 -20.69 21.39
N ILE A 127 -0.13 -19.42 21.57
CA ILE A 127 0.54 -18.52 22.51
C ILE A 127 0.00 -18.79 23.92
N ALA A 128 0.79 -19.47 24.74
CA ALA A 128 0.33 -19.95 26.05
C ALA A 128 0.09 -18.82 27.06
N SER A 129 0.97 -17.82 27.10
CA SER A 129 0.92 -16.71 28.07
C SER A 129 -0.23 -15.76 27.74
N ASP A 130 -1.17 -15.54 28.66
CA ASP A 130 -2.26 -14.56 28.51
C ASP A 130 -1.73 -13.18 28.13
N ILE A 131 -0.71 -12.70 28.84
CA ILE A 131 -0.12 -11.36 28.59
C ILE A 131 0.44 -11.25 27.17
N THR A 132 1.11 -12.31 26.69
CA THR A 132 1.66 -12.28 25.33
C THR A 132 0.55 -12.44 24.30
N ALA A 133 -0.43 -13.29 24.58
CA ALA A 133 -1.55 -13.59 23.71
C ALA A 133 -2.37 -12.32 23.42
N GLU A 134 -2.71 -11.55 24.46
CA GLU A 134 -3.53 -10.34 24.35
C GLU A 134 -2.79 -9.06 23.87
N ASP A 135 -1.51 -9.14 23.49
CA ASP A 135 -0.70 -8.01 23.00
C ASP A 135 -0.99 -7.62 21.53
N GLY A 136 -1.93 -8.29 20.87
CA GLY A 136 -2.41 -7.91 19.54
C GLY A 136 -3.56 -8.78 19.04
N GLN A 137 -4.14 -8.38 17.90
CA GLN A 137 -5.18 -9.15 17.22
C GLN A 137 -4.52 -10.08 16.22
N ASP A 138 -4.46 -11.39 16.52
CA ASP A 138 -3.82 -12.39 15.67
C ASP A 138 -4.84 -13.19 14.86
N ILE A 139 -4.79 -13.05 13.54
CA ILE A 139 -5.75 -13.68 12.60
C ILE A 139 -5.04 -14.37 11.43
N ALA A 140 -5.81 -15.09 10.62
CA ALA A 140 -5.35 -15.77 9.40
C ALA A 140 -4.05 -16.58 9.54
N PRO A 141 -3.98 -17.54 10.47
CA PRO A 141 -2.78 -18.34 10.66
C PRO A 141 -2.66 -19.45 9.60
N HIS A 142 -1.43 -19.71 9.13
CA HIS A 142 -1.12 -20.79 8.20
C HIS A 142 0.17 -21.52 8.60
N TYR A 143 0.20 -22.83 8.41
CA TYR A 143 1.40 -23.63 8.66
C TYR A 143 2.49 -23.35 7.62
N LEU A 144 3.72 -23.13 8.08
CA LEU A 144 4.92 -23.15 7.25
C LEU A 144 5.47 -24.58 7.16
N PRO A 145 6.11 -24.96 6.05
CA PRO A 145 6.56 -26.34 5.80
C PRO A 145 7.70 -26.80 6.74
N ASP A 146 8.40 -25.86 7.37
CA ASP A 146 9.41 -26.10 8.41
C ASP A 146 8.82 -26.27 9.83
N GLY A 147 7.50 -26.13 9.97
CA GLY A 147 6.79 -26.27 11.24
C GLY A 147 6.52 -24.96 11.98
N ARG A 148 7.00 -23.81 11.47
CA ARG A 148 6.58 -22.50 11.98
C ARG A 148 5.14 -22.18 11.56
N ILE A 149 4.61 -21.07 12.08
CA ILE A 149 3.30 -20.53 11.73
C ILE A 149 3.49 -19.10 11.23
N VAL A 150 2.88 -18.77 10.08
CA VAL A 150 2.72 -17.39 9.60
C VAL A 150 1.30 -16.91 9.90
N PHE A 151 1.12 -15.62 10.19
CA PHE A 151 -0.19 -15.04 10.52
C PHE A 151 -0.19 -13.52 10.34
N SER A 152 -1.38 -12.92 10.25
CA SER A 152 -1.56 -11.45 10.22
C SER A 152 -1.82 -10.93 11.64
N SER A 153 -1.17 -9.83 12.03
CA SER A 153 -1.28 -9.31 13.40
C SER A 153 -1.05 -7.81 13.54
N THR A 154 -1.71 -7.20 14.52
CA THR A 154 -1.55 -5.79 14.93
C THR A 154 -0.42 -5.55 15.93
N ARG A 155 0.31 -6.61 16.34
CA ARG A 155 1.41 -6.55 17.32
C ARG A 155 2.48 -5.52 16.98
N GLN A 156 2.91 -5.51 15.71
CA GLN A 156 3.88 -4.57 15.14
C GLN A 156 5.14 -4.33 16.01
N ARG A 157 5.66 -5.37 16.67
CA ARG A 157 6.72 -5.22 17.69
C ARG A 157 8.01 -4.61 17.13
N GLN A 158 8.39 -4.99 15.92
CA GLN A 158 9.59 -4.43 15.28
C GLN A 158 9.35 -2.96 14.89
N SER A 159 8.18 -2.62 14.35
CA SER A 159 7.84 -1.22 14.07
C SER A 159 7.85 -0.36 15.34
N LYS A 160 7.30 -0.87 16.46
CA LYS A 160 7.32 -0.21 17.77
C LYS A 160 8.75 -0.01 18.30
N ALA A 161 9.64 -0.98 18.10
CA ALA A 161 11.05 -0.83 18.45
C ALA A 161 11.72 0.28 17.61
N THR A 162 11.47 0.29 16.30
CA THR A 162 11.98 1.36 15.42
C THR A 162 11.48 2.74 15.83
N LEU A 163 10.22 2.88 16.26
CA LEU A 163 9.71 4.15 16.79
C LEU A 163 10.52 4.63 18.00
N LEU A 164 10.86 3.73 18.93
CA LEU A 164 11.68 4.06 20.10
C LEU A 164 13.09 4.50 19.70
N ASP A 165 13.72 3.81 18.75
CA ASP A 165 15.03 4.17 18.21
C ASP A 165 15.00 5.54 17.51
N GLU A 166 13.85 5.92 16.94
CA GLU A 166 13.57 7.25 16.37
C GLU A 166 13.16 8.30 17.42
N GLY A 167 13.17 7.97 18.71
CA GLY A 167 12.81 8.90 19.79
C GLY A 167 11.31 9.15 19.95
N LYS A 168 10.45 8.27 19.42
CA LYS A 168 8.99 8.38 19.47
C LYS A 168 8.39 7.35 20.46
N PRO A 169 7.18 7.62 21.01
CA PRO A 169 6.43 6.62 21.77
C PRO A 169 6.13 5.36 20.93
N GLN A 170 5.98 4.23 21.61
CA GLN A 170 5.60 2.97 20.96
C GLN A 170 4.08 2.87 20.84
N PHE A 171 3.58 2.62 19.63
CA PHE A 171 2.16 2.41 19.35
C PHE A 171 1.99 1.53 18.10
N PRO A 172 0.86 0.81 17.97
CA PRO A 172 0.50 0.19 16.69
C PRO A 172 0.07 1.28 15.69
N ALA A 173 0.62 1.25 14.48
CA ALA A 173 0.19 2.17 13.43
C ALA A 173 -1.26 1.85 13.03
N LEU A 174 -2.08 2.88 12.89
CA LEU A 174 -3.35 2.77 12.17
C LEU A 174 -3.10 2.55 10.67
N ASP A 175 -4.08 1.95 9.99
CA ASP A 175 -4.16 1.90 8.54
C ASP A 175 -4.19 3.32 7.92
N GLU A 176 -3.99 3.42 6.61
CA GLU A 176 -3.93 4.73 5.95
C GLU A 176 -5.29 5.47 5.88
N ASN A 177 -6.41 4.81 6.18
CA ASN A 177 -7.70 5.48 6.42
C ASN A 177 -7.80 6.06 7.84
N ARG A 178 -6.96 5.56 8.75
CA ARG A 178 -6.91 5.86 10.18
C ARG A 178 -8.13 5.34 10.94
N ASP A 179 -8.65 4.19 10.49
CA ASP A 179 -9.83 3.57 11.08
C ASP A 179 -9.45 2.41 12.02
N ASN A 180 -8.51 1.54 11.62
CA ASN A 180 -8.10 0.37 12.41
C ASN A 180 -6.58 0.25 12.53
N PRO A 181 -6.04 -0.39 13.59
CA PRO A 181 -4.65 -0.79 13.61
C PRO A 181 -4.29 -1.68 12.41
N ALA A 182 -3.19 -1.37 11.73
CA ALA A 182 -2.72 -2.13 10.58
C ALA A 182 -2.35 -3.57 10.98
N LEU A 183 -2.79 -4.53 10.16
CA LEU A 183 -2.48 -5.96 10.30
C LEU A 183 -1.34 -6.26 9.36
N VAL A 184 -0.22 -6.76 9.87
CA VAL A 184 0.96 -7.11 9.06
C VAL A 184 1.43 -8.52 9.39
N LEU A 185 2.24 -9.11 8.52
CA LEU A 185 2.62 -10.50 8.62
C LEU A 185 3.68 -10.72 9.71
N HIS A 186 3.47 -11.79 10.48
CA HIS A 186 4.37 -12.28 11.51
C HIS A 186 4.58 -13.79 11.34
N VAL A 187 5.72 -14.27 11.82
CA VAL A 187 6.02 -15.70 11.95
C VAL A 187 6.33 -16.06 13.40
N MET A 188 6.02 -17.28 13.82
CA MET A 188 6.35 -17.81 15.15
C MET A 188 6.66 -19.30 15.09
N ASN A 189 7.32 -19.82 16.13
CA ASN A 189 7.47 -21.26 16.31
C ASN A 189 6.11 -21.93 16.61
N ALA A 190 6.01 -23.24 16.40
CA ALA A 190 4.79 -24.03 16.68
C ALA A 190 4.29 -23.96 18.14
N ASP A 191 5.16 -23.57 19.08
CA ASP A 191 4.86 -23.40 20.50
C ASP A 191 4.49 -21.96 20.89
N GLY A 192 4.40 -21.05 19.90
CA GLY A 192 4.08 -19.64 20.11
C GLY A 192 5.26 -18.76 20.53
N SER A 193 6.49 -19.29 20.56
CA SER A 193 7.71 -18.52 20.83
C SER A 193 8.27 -17.85 19.56
N GLU A 194 9.25 -16.95 19.75
CA GLU A 194 10.00 -16.29 18.66
C GLU A 194 9.11 -15.59 17.62
N ILE A 195 8.10 -14.86 18.10
CA ILE A 195 7.22 -14.05 17.23
C ILE A 195 8.05 -12.95 16.56
N ARG A 196 8.13 -12.97 15.23
CA ARG A 196 8.89 -12.02 14.42
C ARG A 196 8.01 -11.41 13.33
N GLN A 197 7.98 -10.07 13.28
CA GLN A 197 7.35 -9.32 12.20
C GLN A 197 8.17 -9.46 10.91
N ILE A 198 7.50 -9.76 9.79
CA ILE A 198 8.11 -9.97 8.48
C ILE A 198 7.63 -9.00 7.41
N SER A 199 6.50 -8.31 7.58
CA SER A 199 6.07 -7.22 6.70
C SER A 199 5.80 -5.90 7.44
N PHE A 200 5.91 -4.77 6.71
CA PHE A 200 5.92 -3.41 7.26
C PHE A 200 5.02 -2.44 6.49
N ASN A 201 3.94 -2.92 5.88
CA ASN A 201 2.94 -2.07 5.21
C ASN A 201 2.34 -1.04 6.19
N GLN A 202 1.73 0.03 5.67
CA GLN A 202 0.95 1.00 6.45
C GLN A 202 -0.56 0.77 6.38
N SER A 203 -0.98 -0.27 5.68
CA SER A 203 -2.34 -0.80 5.66
C SER A 203 -2.28 -2.31 5.92
N HIS A 204 -3.29 -3.09 5.54
CA HIS A 204 -3.34 -4.52 5.89
C HIS A 204 -2.57 -5.42 4.91
N ASP A 205 -1.87 -6.42 5.46
CA ASP A 205 -1.41 -7.64 4.79
C ASP A 205 -2.21 -8.82 5.39
N LEU A 206 -3.09 -9.43 4.61
CA LEU A 206 -4.15 -10.37 5.02
C LEU A 206 -4.04 -11.72 4.33
N ASP A 207 -4.74 -12.72 4.88
CA ASP A 207 -4.95 -14.05 4.29
C ASP A 207 -3.67 -14.73 3.76
N PRO A 208 -2.59 -14.87 4.56
CA PRO A 208 -1.41 -15.58 4.10
C PRO A 208 -1.71 -17.06 3.83
N THR A 209 -1.24 -17.55 2.69
CA THR A 209 -1.18 -18.96 2.32
C THR A 209 0.24 -19.32 1.86
N VAL A 210 0.59 -20.60 1.87
CA VAL A 210 1.91 -21.07 1.44
C VAL A 210 1.79 -21.82 0.13
N LEU A 211 2.52 -21.33 -0.88
CA LEU A 211 2.63 -21.95 -2.19
C LEU A 211 3.54 -23.19 -2.15
N ASP A 212 3.46 -24.06 -3.14
CA ASP A 212 4.32 -25.23 -3.33
C ASP A 212 5.80 -24.83 -3.42
N SER A 213 6.11 -23.61 -3.89
CA SER A 213 7.45 -23.02 -3.87
C SER A 213 8.00 -22.71 -2.46
N GLY A 214 7.15 -22.81 -1.43
CA GLY A 214 7.47 -22.44 -0.05
C GLY A 214 7.37 -20.94 0.25
N GLU A 215 7.06 -20.12 -0.75
CA GLU A 215 6.77 -18.69 -0.57
C GLU A 215 5.39 -18.49 0.07
N ILE A 216 5.25 -17.39 0.81
CA ILE A 216 3.96 -16.97 1.37
C ILE A 216 3.29 -16.07 0.33
N LEU A 217 2.12 -16.47 -0.18
CA LEU A 217 1.21 -15.65 -0.98
C LEU A 217 0.18 -15.01 -0.05
N PHE A 218 -0.13 -13.72 -0.22
CA PHE A 218 -1.06 -13.01 0.64
C PHE A 218 -1.74 -11.84 -0.08
N SER A 219 -2.81 -11.32 0.53
CA SER A 219 -3.59 -10.19 0.05
C SER A 219 -3.09 -8.90 0.71
N ARG A 220 -2.52 -7.97 -0.04
CA ARG A 220 -2.01 -6.69 0.49
C ARG A 220 -2.89 -5.53 0.06
N TRP A 221 -3.34 -4.73 1.02
CA TRP A 221 -4.01 -3.46 0.77
C TRP A 221 -2.99 -2.35 0.51
N ASP A 222 -2.91 -1.92 -0.74
CA ASP A 222 -2.17 -0.73 -1.18
C ASP A 222 -3.10 0.49 -1.12
N ASN A 223 -2.92 1.34 -0.09
CA ASN A 223 -3.76 2.51 0.18
C ASN A 223 -2.96 3.83 0.24
N MET A 224 -1.74 3.83 -0.32
CA MET A 224 -0.89 5.00 -0.34
C MET A 224 -1.42 6.07 -1.29
N GLY A 225 -1.79 7.24 -0.74
CA GLY A 225 -2.20 8.39 -1.53
C GLY A 225 -3.51 8.14 -2.28
N SER A 226 -3.45 8.08 -3.61
CA SER A 226 -4.64 7.85 -4.45
C SER A 226 -4.92 6.38 -4.74
N ARG A 227 -4.08 5.47 -4.23
CA ARG A 227 -4.31 4.02 -4.31
C ARG A 227 -5.33 3.58 -3.28
N ASN A 228 -6.08 2.55 -3.61
CA ASN A 228 -6.99 1.88 -2.70
C ASN A 228 -7.41 0.53 -3.32
N GLN A 229 -6.56 -0.50 -3.18
CA GLN A 229 -6.80 -1.81 -3.77
C GLN A 229 -6.07 -2.93 -3.02
N ILE A 230 -6.59 -4.16 -3.06
CA ILE A 230 -6.01 -5.35 -2.42
C ILE A 230 -5.50 -6.32 -3.47
N SER A 231 -4.20 -6.25 -3.77
CA SER A 231 -3.54 -7.11 -4.77
C SER A 231 -2.82 -8.28 -4.10
N LEU A 232 -2.36 -9.25 -4.89
CA LEU A 232 -1.66 -10.43 -4.38
C LEU A 232 -0.15 -10.21 -4.37
N TYR A 233 0.50 -10.49 -3.24
CA TYR A 233 1.93 -10.35 -3.03
C TYR A 233 2.55 -11.67 -2.56
N THR A 234 3.85 -11.82 -2.80
CA THR A 234 4.64 -12.92 -2.25
C THR A 234 5.79 -12.41 -1.40
N ILE A 235 6.17 -13.18 -0.38
CA ILE A 235 7.30 -12.92 0.50
C ILE A 235 7.89 -14.26 0.99
N ARG A 236 9.19 -14.31 1.28
CA ARG A 236 9.79 -15.48 1.93
C ARG A 236 9.38 -15.56 3.41
N PRO A 237 9.43 -16.76 4.04
CA PRO A 237 9.17 -16.91 5.48
C PRO A 237 10.04 -16.04 6.40
N ASP A 238 11.20 -15.59 5.91
CA ASP A 238 12.08 -14.68 6.64
C ASP A 238 11.80 -13.18 6.45
N GLY A 239 10.84 -12.83 5.59
CA GLY A 239 10.49 -11.46 5.26
C GLY A 239 11.30 -10.84 4.12
N THR A 240 12.24 -11.56 3.52
CA THR A 240 12.98 -11.12 2.34
C THR A 240 12.19 -11.35 1.06
N GLU A 241 12.61 -10.72 -0.04
CA GLU A 241 12.07 -10.88 -1.38
C GLU A 241 10.56 -10.56 -1.49
N LEU A 242 10.10 -9.56 -0.73
CA LEU A 242 8.75 -9.03 -0.90
C LEU A 242 8.56 -8.51 -2.33
N ARG A 243 7.54 -9.03 -3.01
CA ARG A 243 7.20 -8.64 -4.39
C ARG A 243 5.71 -8.74 -4.64
N ILE A 244 5.21 -7.88 -5.52
CA ILE A 244 3.86 -8.08 -6.07
C ILE A 244 3.87 -9.36 -6.90
N ARG A 245 2.81 -10.16 -6.79
CA ARG A 245 2.60 -11.38 -7.56
C ARG A 245 1.59 -11.17 -8.68
N TYR A 246 0.45 -10.55 -8.35
CA TYR A 246 -0.63 -10.36 -9.30
C TYR A 246 -1.57 -9.22 -8.90
N GLY A 247 -2.05 -8.45 -9.89
CA GLY A 247 -3.30 -7.73 -9.77
C GLY A 247 -3.23 -6.20 -9.70
N ALA A 248 -2.05 -5.59 -9.85
CA ALA A 248 -1.88 -4.13 -9.82
C ALA A 248 -2.85 -3.36 -10.74
N HIS A 249 -3.25 -3.97 -11.86
CA HIS A 249 -4.15 -3.42 -12.88
C HIS A 249 -5.37 -4.31 -13.14
N SER A 250 -5.68 -5.25 -12.25
CA SER A 250 -6.68 -6.29 -12.50
C SER A 250 -7.96 -6.14 -11.66
N HIS A 251 -8.17 -4.96 -11.08
CA HIS A 251 -9.29 -4.69 -10.18
C HIS A 251 -10.60 -4.37 -10.90
N ALA A 252 -10.56 -3.87 -12.14
CA ALA A 252 -11.76 -3.55 -12.94
C ALA A 252 -12.37 -4.77 -13.66
N THR A 253 -12.36 -5.94 -13.02
CA THR A 253 -12.80 -7.22 -13.63
C THR A 253 -14.11 -7.76 -13.05
N GLY A 254 -14.77 -7.02 -12.14
CA GLY A 254 -16.11 -7.36 -11.67
C GLY A 254 -17.20 -7.14 -12.73
N THR A 255 -18.45 -7.44 -12.36
CA THR A 255 -19.64 -7.18 -13.19
C THR A 255 -19.62 -5.75 -13.73
N ASP A 256 -19.83 -5.59 -15.04
CA ASP A 256 -19.84 -4.30 -15.73
C ASP A 256 -18.59 -3.42 -15.48
N GLY A 257 -17.44 -4.04 -15.15
CA GLY A 257 -16.19 -3.34 -14.89
C GLY A 257 -16.06 -2.79 -13.46
N ALA A 258 -16.92 -3.25 -12.53
CA ALA A 258 -16.84 -2.88 -11.13
C ALA A 258 -15.48 -3.26 -10.50
N GLN A 259 -15.06 -2.46 -9.52
CA GLN A 259 -13.81 -2.71 -8.79
C GLN A 259 -13.99 -3.88 -7.82
N ILE A 260 -13.13 -4.89 -7.95
CA ILE A 260 -13.04 -6.04 -7.06
C ILE A 260 -11.71 -6.05 -6.31
N GLN A 261 -11.63 -6.87 -5.27
CA GLN A 261 -10.46 -7.11 -4.44
C GLN A 261 -10.18 -8.62 -4.44
N PHE A 262 -8.91 -9.02 -4.35
CA PHE A 262 -8.54 -10.44 -4.24
C PHE A 262 -8.38 -10.80 -2.76
N ILE A 263 -9.16 -11.76 -2.29
CA ILE A 263 -9.12 -12.24 -0.90
C ILE A 263 -9.10 -13.76 -0.84
N GLN A 264 -8.67 -14.31 0.31
CA GLN A 264 -8.55 -15.75 0.56
C GLN A 264 -7.84 -16.54 -0.56
N PRO A 265 -6.65 -16.09 -1.03
CA PRO A 265 -5.93 -16.80 -2.08
C PRO A 265 -5.50 -18.18 -1.61
N ARG A 266 -5.64 -19.19 -2.46
CA ARG A 266 -5.23 -20.57 -2.21
C ARG A 266 -4.71 -21.20 -3.49
N GLU A 267 -3.55 -21.84 -3.43
CA GLU A 267 -3.02 -22.57 -4.59
C GLU A 267 -3.81 -23.87 -4.83
N GLN A 268 -4.00 -24.19 -6.10
CA GLN A 268 -4.53 -25.47 -6.55
C GLN A 268 -3.41 -26.44 -6.91
N GLU A 269 -3.74 -27.72 -6.98
CA GLU A 269 -2.80 -28.78 -7.40
C GLU A 269 -2.18 -28.56 -8.80
N ASP A 270 -2.80 -27.72 -9.64
CA ASP A 270 -2.27 -27.35 -10.96
C ASP A 270 -1.47 -26.04 -10.99
N GLY A 271 -1.15 -25.46 -9.83
CA GLY A 271 -0.38 -24.21 -9.68
C GLY A 271 -1.19 -22.92 -9.89
N ARG A 272 -2.46 -22.99 -10.30
CA ARG A 272 -3.31 -21.80 -10.37
C ARG A 272 -3.73 -21.37 -8.97
N VAL A 273 -3.92 -20.06 -8.79
CA VAL A 273 -4.42 -19.50 -7.54
C VAL A 273 -5.94 -19.39 -7.61
N MET A 274 -6.64 -20.06 -6.72
CA MET A 274 -8.05 -19.81 -6.44
C MET A 274 -8.18 -18.64 -5.48
N ALA A 275 -9.06 -17.68 -5.76
CA ALA A 275 -9.36 -16.55 -4.87
C ALA A 275 -10.85 -16.22 -4.90
N ILE A 276 -11.33 -15.57 -3.84
CA ILE A 276 -12.65 -14.93 -3.85
C ILE A 276 -12.46 -13.48 -4.30
N ILE A 277 -13.19 -13.06 -5.32
CA ILE A 277 -13.25 -11.66 -5.78
C ILE A 277 -14.55 -11.00 -5.36
N LYS A 278 -14.44 -9.81 -4.77
CA LYS A 278 -15.58 -8.99 -4.34
C LYS A 278 -15.17 -7.52 -4.17
N PRO A 279 -16.09 -6.56 -4.18
CA PRO A 279 -15.82 -5.20 -3.71
C PRO A 279 -15.37 -5.20 -2.24
N PHE A 280 -14.88 -4.05 -1.76
CA PHE A 280 -14.49 -3.91 -0.36
C PHE A 280 -15.63 -4.27 0.60
N SER A 281 -16.85 -3.85 0.30
CA SER A 281 -18.04 -4.07 1.14
C SER A 281 -19.32 -4.13 0.31
N GLY A 282 -20.43 -4.50 0.96
CA GLY A 282 -21.78 -4.37 0.41
C GLY A 282 -22.28 -5.57 -0.40
N THR A 283 -21.41 -6.48 -0.82
CA THR A 283 -21.87 -7.79 -1.26
C THR A 283 -22.13 -8.65 -0.02
N ASP A 284 -23.40 -8.98 0.26
CA ASP A 284 -23.78 -10.02 1.24
C ASP A 284 -22.80 -11.19 1.12
N PRO A 285 -22.21 -11.66 2.24
CA PRO A 285 -20.78 -11.54 2.56
C PRO A 285 -19.78 -12.19 1.59
N GLY A 286 -20.27 -12.95 0.61
CA GLY A 286 -19.48 -13.67 -0.37
C GLY A 286 -19.17 -12.87 -1.63
N GLY A 287 -18.43 -13.52 -2.53
CA GLY A 287 -18.04 -13.02 -3.84
C GLY A 287 -18.08 -14.12 -4.89
N ASP A 288 -17.39 -13.89 -6.00
CA ASP A 288 -17.16 -14.91 -7.02
C ASP A 288 -15.87 -15.68 -6.72
N ALA A 289 -15.87 -16.99 -6.96
CA ALA A 289 -14.67 -17.81 -6.89
C ALA A 289 -14.02 -17.85 -8.27
N VAL A 290 -12.77 -17.41 -8.37
CA VAL A 290 -12.01 -17.37 -9.64
C VAL A 290 -10.71 -18.15 -9.53
N LEU A 291 -10.24 -18.66 -10.67
CA LEU A 291 -8.93 -19.26 -10.85
C LEU A 291 -8.04 -18.30 -11.63
N ILE A 292 -6.84 -18.05 -11.12
CA ILE A 292 -5.89 -17.06 -11.63
C ILE A 292 -4.60 -17.78 -12.00
N ASN A 293 -4.18 -17.69 -13.26
CA ASN A 293 -2.86 -18.14 -13.68
C ASN A 293 -1.80 -17.08 -13.34
N THR A 294 -1.30 -17.09 -12.11
CA THR A 294 -0.27 -16.12 -11.66
C THR A 294 1.16 -16.51 -12.06
N GLU A 295 1.36 -17.72 -12.60
CA GLU A 295 2.68 -18.13 -13.10
C GLU A 295 3.01 -17.50 -14.45
N ASP A 296 2.01 -17.42 -15.33
CA ASP A 296 2.22 -16.89 -16.67
C ASP A 296 1.76 -15.44 -16.83
N TYR A 297 1.05 -14.88 -15.84
CA TYR A 297 0.49 -13.53 -15.89
C TYR A 297 0.77 -12.73 -14.61
N ILE A 298 0.98 -11.42 -14.79
CA ILE A 298 1.17 -10.45 -13.70
C ILE A 298 -0.12 -9.61 -13.52
N ASP A 299 -0.87 -9.42 -14.60
CA ASP A 299 -2.23 -8.86 -14.57
C ASP A 299 -3.15 -9.61 -15.53
N ASN A 300 -4.45 -9.37 -15.43
CA ASN A 300 -5.48 -10.16 -16.12
C ASN A 300 -5.27 -10.25 -17.62
N GLU A 301 -4.82 -9.16 -18.25
CA GLU A 301 -4.56 -9.12 -19.69
C GLU A 301 -3.06 -9.07 -20.02
N GLN A 302 -2.19 -9.11 -18.99
CA GLN A 302 -0.76 -8.90 -19.13
C GLN A 302 0.03 -10.17 -18.75
N PRO A 303 0.50 -10.95 -19.74
CA PRO A 303 1.40 -12.05 -19.46
C PRO A 303 2.74 -11.54 -18.92
N THR A 304 3.43 -12.43 -18.21
CA THR A 304 4.87 -12.33 -17.91
C THR A 304 5.67 -12.05 -19.17
N TRP A 305 6.83 -11.41 -19.03
CA TRP A 305 7.64 -10.98 -20.17
C TRP A 305 8.00 -12.14 -21.10
N ARG A 306 8.38 -13.30 -20.53
CA ARG A 306 8.71 -14.52 -21.29
C ARG A 306 7.57 -15.02 -22.20
N ASN A 307 6.32 -14.71 -21.82
CA ASN A 307 5.10 -15.17 -22.48
C ASN A 307 4.44 -14.09 -23.35
N GLN A 308 5.01 -12.89 -23.39
CA GLN A 308 4.48 -11.78 -24.17
C GLN A 308 4.45 -12.10 -25.66
N GLY A 309 3.33 -11.82 -26.32
CA GLY A 309 3.13 -12.12 -27.74
C GLY A 309 2.84 -13.60 -28.06
N VAL A 310 2.90 -14.48 -27.06
CA VAL A 310 2.53 -15.90 -27.17
C VAL A 310 1.18 -16.16 -26.51
N LEU A 311 1.02 -15.67 -25.28
CA LEU A 311 -0.22 -15.78 -24.53
C LEU A 311 -1.03 -14.48 -24.64
N SER A 312 -2.36 -14.63 -24.54
CA SER A 312 -3.30 -13.53 -24.40
C SER A 312 -4.23 -13.84 -23.24
N GLY A 313 -4.60 -12.82 -22.45
CA GLY A 313 -5.55 -12.98 -21.35
C GLY A 313 -6.94 -13.47 -21.78
N PRO A 314 -7.84 -13.72 -20.81
CA PRO A 314 -7.68 -13.36 -19.40
C PRO A 314 -6.88 -14.39 -18.58
N ALA A 315 -6.14 -13.92 -17.59
CA ALA A 315 -5.51 -14.75 -16.56
C ALA A 315 -6.54 -15.27 -15.54
N GLN A 316 -7.61 -14.50 -15.32
CA GLN A 316 -8.74 -14.84 -14.46
C GLN A 316 -9.76 -15.66 -15.25
N THR A 317 -10.22 -16.74 -14.64
CA THR A 317 -11.32 -17.56 -15.16
C THR A 317 -12.28 -17.89 -14.03
N PRO A 318 -13.59 -17.92 -14.27
CA PRO A 318 -14.54 -18.37 -13.25
C PRO A 318 -14.17 -19.79 -12.78
N ALA A 319 -14.10 -20.01 -11.47
CA ALA A 319 -13.91 -21.34 -10.92
C ALA A 319 -15.18 -22.18 -11.05
N THR A 320 -16.34 -21.53 -11.23
CA THR A 320 -17.64 -22.19 -11.33
C THR A 320 -18.45 -21.68 -12.52
N ILE A 321 -19.42 -22.49 -12.97
CA ILE A 321 -20.39 -22.09 -14.00
C ILE A 321 -21.47 -21.12 -13.49
N ASN A 322 -21.50 -20.85 -12.18
CA ASN A 322 -22.52 -19.99 -11.59
C ASN A 322 -22.23 -18.53 -11.96
N PRO A 323 -23.18 -17.80 -12.57
CA PRO A 323 -22.97 -16.39 -12.90
C PRO A 323 -23.07 -15.54 -11.63
N VAL A 324 -21.92 -15.26 -11.00
CA VAL A 324 -21.86 -14.47 -9.77
C VAL A 324 -21.74 -12.99 -10.09
N ASP A 325 -22.61 -12.18 -9.49
CA ASP A 325 -22.60 -10.74 -9.61
C ASP A 325 -21.84 -10.09 -8.44
N THR A 326 -20.84 -9.28 -8.76
CA THR A 326 -20.06 -8.48 -7.81
C THR A 326 -20.67 -7.11 -7.51
N ASP A 327 -21.82 -6.74 -8.09
CA ASP A 327 -22.54 -5.52 -7.73
C ASP A 327 -23.16 -5.66 -6.32
N PRO A 328 -22.78 -4.82 -5.33
CA PRO A 328 -23.41 -4.77 -4.01
C PRO A 328 -24.93 -4.54 -4.04
N ALA A 329 -25.43 -3.81 -5.03
CA ALA A 329 -26.82 -3.37 -5.09
C ALA A 329 -27.77 -4.40 -5.73
N ALA A 330 -27.24 -5.45 -6.36
CA ALA A 330 -28.02 -6.43 -7.11
C ALA A 330 -27.97 -7.84 -6.49
N PRO A 331 -29.09 -8.59 -6.48
CA PRO A 331 -29.06 -10.02 -6.19
C PRO A 331 -28.27 -10.79 -7.25
N SER A 332 -27.29 -11.59 -6.83
CA SER A 332 -26.42 -12.36 -7.73
C SER A 332 -27.13 -13.62 -8.27
N PRO A 333 -27.38 -13.77 -9.59
CA PRO A 333 -28.16 -14.88 -10.14
C PRO A 333 -27.61 -16.27 -9.82
N GLY A 334 -26.28 -16.41 -9.82
CA GLY A 334 -25.55 -17.63 -9.48
C GLY A 334 -25.37 -17.87 -7.99
N GLY A 335 -25.89 -16.99 -7.14
CA GLY A 335 -25.58 -16.98 -5.71
C GLY A 335 -24.22 -16.35 -5.41
N ARG A 336 -23.71 -16.53 -4.19
CA ARG A 336 -22.39 -16.01 -3.78
C ARG A 336 -21.61 -17.06 -2.98
N PHE A 337 -20.29 -17.04 -3.12
CA PHE A 337 -19.36 -17.93 -2.44
C PHE A 337 -18.70 -17.20 -1.27
N MET A 338 -18.75 -17.78 -0.08
CA MET A 338 -18.06 -17.26 1.11
C MET A 338 -16.61 -17.71 1.19
N ALA A 339 -16.35 -18.93 0.74
CA ALA A 339 -15.05 -19.57 0.80
C ALA A 339 -14.99 -20.68 -0.24
N ALA A 340 -13.79 -20.94 -0.76
CA ALA A 340 -13.50 -22.07 -1.61
C ALA A 340 -12.14 -22.68 -1.19
N TYR A 341 -12.08 -24.01 -1.08
CA TYR A 341 -10.91 -24.76 -0.64
C TYR A 341 -10.60 -25.87 -1.64
N PRO A 342 -9.52 -25.75 -2.43
CA PRO A 342 -9.12 -26.77 -3.41
C PRO A 342 -8.82 -28.13 -2.75
N LEU A 343 -9.28 -29.22 -3.37
CA LEU A 343 -8.89 -30.58 -3.00
C LEU A 343 -7.63 -30.99 -3.77
N TRP A 344 -6.75 -31.76 -3.12
CA TRP A 344 -5.41 -32.13 -3.58
C TRP A 344 -5.33 -33.66 -3.73
N ASP A 345 -6.27 -34.20 -4.49
CA ASP A 345 -6.50 -35.63 -4.72
C ASP A 345 -6.55 -35.99 -6.21
N GLY A 346 -6.08 -35.10 -7.09
CA GLY A 346 -6.09 -35.25 -8.54
C GLY A 346 -7.46 -35.10 -9.19
N SER A 347 -8.50 -34.71 -8.43
CA SER A 347 -9.88 -34.71 -8.91
C SER A 347 -10.35 -33.39 -9.53
N ASN A 348 -9.58 -32.31 -9.40
CA ASN A 348 -9.98 -30.96 -9.81
C ASN A 348 -11.32 -30.53 -9.17
N ARG A 349 -11.43 -30.76 -7.86
CA ARG A 349 -12.60 -30.43 -7.04
C ARG A 349 -12.22 -29.45 -5.94
N ALA A 350 -13.21 -28.76 -5.39
CA ALA A 350 -13.06 -27.88 -4.23
C ALA A 350 -14.23 -28.06 -3.26
N LEU A 351 -14.00 -27.85 -1.97
CA LEU A 351 -15.07 -27.56 -1.02
C LEU A 351 -15.45 -26.09 -1.16
N VAL A 352 -16.73 -25.79 -1.26
CA VAL A 352 -17.23 -24.42 -1.35
C VAL A 352 -18.30 -24.16 -0.31
N SER A 353 -18.23 -23.01 0.34
CA SER A 353 -19.37 -22.44 1.06
C SER A 353 -20.13 -21.51 0.13
N TRP A 354 -21.37 -21.84 -0.16
CA TRP A 354 -22.17 -21.15 -1.18
C TRP A 354 -23.61 -20.94 -0.72
N SER A 355 -24.15 -19.76 -1.01
CA SER A 355 -25.57 -19.45 -0.86
C SER A 355 -26.22 -19.29 -2.24
N PRO A 356 -27.30 -20.01 -2.55
CA PRO A 356 -28.07 -19.79 -3.78
C PRO A 356 -28.72 -18.40 -3.79
N CYS A 357 -29.06 -17.93 -4.99
CA CYS A 357 -29.84 -16.71 -5.14
C CYS A 357 -31.29 -16.92 -4.67
N ARG A 358 -31.72 -16.08 -3.72
CA ARG A 358 -33.06 -16.12 -3.11
C ARG A 358 -33.61 -14.69 -2.99
N LEU A 359 -34.90 -14.52 -3.21
CA LEU A 359 -35.60 -13.25 -3.11
C LEU A 359 -36.78 -13.35 -2.14
N VAL A 360 -37.22 -12.21 -1.61
CA VAL A 360 -38.48 -12.07 -0.87
C VAL A 360 -39.57 -11.56 -1.81
N GLU A 361 -40.63 -12.34 -1.98
CA GLU A 361 -41.79 -11.99 -2.80
C GLU A 361 -43.07 -12.23 -1.98
N GLY A 362 -43.81 -11.15 -1.65
CA GLY A 362 -45.03 -11.24 -0.86
C GLY A 362 -44.84 -11.90 0.52
N GLY A 363 -43.67 -11.67 1.15
CA GLY A 363 -43.30 -12.27 2.43
C GLY A 363 -42.90 -13.75 2.37
N ARG A 364 -42.68 -14.30 1.17
CA ARG A 364 -42.19 -15.67 0.96
C ARG A 364 -40.82 -15.65 0.31
N ILE A 365 -39.99 -16.62 0.69
CA ILE A 365 -38.69 -16.80 0.04
C ILE A 365 -38.89 -17.62 -1.24
N VAL A 366 -38.44 -17.07 -2.36
CA VAL A 366 -38.51 -17.68 -3.69
C VAL A 366 -37.12 -17.76 -4.32
N PRO A 367 -36.85 -18.75 -5.19
CA PRO A 367 -35.59 -18.77 -5.94
C PRO A 367 -35.57 -17.63 -6.96
N CYS A 368 -34.39 -17.10 -7.22
CA CYS A 368 -34.20 -16.17 -8.32
C CYS A 368 -34.51 -16.84 -9.66
N THR A 369 -35.22 -16.12 -10.53
CA THR A 369 -35.35 -16.45 -11.96
C THR A 369 -35.06 -15.20 -12.75
N ARG A 370 -34.81 -15.34 -14.06
CA ARG A 370 -34.57 -14.19 -14.93
C ARG A 370 -35.72 -13.18 -14.88
N GLU A 371 -36.95 -13.66 -14.80
CA GLU A 371 -38.15 -12.81 -14.72
C GLU A 371 -38.22 -12.04 -13.40
N ARG A 372 -37.86 -12.68 -12.28
CA ARG A 372 -37.85 -12.02 -10.96
C ARG A 372 -36.73 -11.00 -10.84
N LEU A 373 -35.54 -11.33 -11.33
CA LEU A 373 -34.37 -10.44 -11.30
C LEU A 373 -34.52 -9.25 -12.25
N ALA A 374 -35.44 -9.32 -13.23
CA ALA A 374 -35.76 -8.19 -14.09
C ALA A 374 -36.62 -7.13 -13.39
N ASP A 375 -37.16 -7.41 -12.20
CA ASP A 375 -37.88 -6.42 -11.39
C ASP A 375 -36.88 -5.52 -10.66
N PRO A 376 -36.86 -4.20 -10.93
CA PRO A 376 -36.00 -3.27 -10.19
C PRO A 376 -36.30 -3.19 -8.68
N GLY A 377 -37.46 -3.68 -8.24
CA GLY A 377 -37.84 -3.78 -6.83
C GLY A 377 -37.54 -5.14 -6.18
N ALA A 378 -36.79 -6.03 -6.84
CA ALA A 378 -36.45 -7.33 -6.28
C ALA A 378 -35.61 -7.20 -5.00
N GLU A 379 -36.12 -7.73 -3.90
CA GLU A 379 -35.45 -7.72 -2.60
C GLU A 379 -34.77 -9.06 -2.32
N ALA A 380 -33.49 -9.06 -1.96
CA ALA A 380 -32.76 -10.27 -1.58
C ALA A 380 -33.32 -10.86 -0.29
N ALA A 381 -33.46 -12.19 -0.25
CA ALA A 381 -33.77 -12.89 1.00
C ALA A 381 -32.49 -13.16 1.80
N PRO A 382 -32.58 -13.35 3.12
CA PRO A 382 -31.43 -13.76 3.93
C PRO A 382 -30.70 -14.97 3.30
N PRO A 383 -29.35 -14.94 3.23
CA PRO A 383 -28.59 -15.98 2.56
C PRO A 383 -28.71 -17.32 3.29
N LEU A 384 -28.55 -18.41 2.54
CA LEU A 384 -28.64 -19.78 3.03
C LEU A 384 -27.38 -20.55 2.62
N TYR A 385 -26.34 -20.39 3.42
CA TYR A 385 -25.06 -21.01 3.15
C TYR A 385 -25.07 -22.51 3.45
N GLY A 386 -24.57 -23.28 2.50
CA GLY A 386 -24.28 -24.71 2.66
C GLY A 386 -22.87 -25.03 2.20
N VAL A 387 -22.37 -26.21 2.59
CA VAL A 387 -21.10 -26.75 2.11
C VAL A 387 -21.35 -27.72 0.98
N TYR A 388 -20.61 -27.55 -0.12
CA TYR A 388 -20.71 -28.39 -1.30
C TYR A 388 -19.32 -28.84 -1.73
N VAL A 389 -19.23 -30.04 -2.29
CA VAL A 389 -18.11 -30.42 -3.15
C VAL A 389 -18.47 -29.94 -4.55
N TYR A 390 -17.68 -29.03 -5.09
CA TYR A 390 -17.78 -28.55 -6.45
C TYR A 390 -16.73 -29.26 -7.32
N ASP A 391 -17.17 -29.88 -8.41
CA ASP A 391 -16.32 -30.49 -9.42
C ASP A 391 -16.24 -29.56 -10.63
N MET A 392 -15.05 -28.99 -10.82
CA MET A 392 -14.78 -27.99 -11.85
C MET A 392 -14.68 -28.62 -13.24
N ALA A 393 -14.41 -29.92 -13.35
CA ALA A 393 -14.35 -30.63 -14.62
C ALA A 393 -15.74 -30.98 -15.15
N SER A 394 -16.65 -31.44 -14.27
CA SER A 394 -18.01 -31.81 -14.63
C SER A 394 -19.05 -30.71 -14.41
N ASN A 395 -18.65 -29.57 -13.81
CA ASN A 395 -19.53 -28.49 -13.37
C ASN A 395 -20.68 -29.00 -12.48
N THR A 396 -20.37 -29.94 -11.58
CA THR A 396 -21.36 -30.49 -10.66
C THR A 396 -21.12 -30.02 -9.24
N GLN A 397 -22.20 -29.70 -8.55
CA GLN A 397 -22.17 -29.24 -7.17
C GLN A 397 -22.96 -30.23 -6.32
N ARG A 398 -22.31 -30.86 -5.34
CA ARG A 398 -22.90 -31.88 -4.48
C ARG A 398 -22.93 -31.41 -3.03
N PRO A 399 -24.11 -31.34 -2.38
CA PRO A 399 -24.18 -30.92 -0.99
C PRO A 399 -23.51 -31.93 -0.07
N VAL A 400 -22.67 -31.45 0.84
CA VAL A 400 -22.07 -32.28 1.90
C VAL A 400 -23.09 -32.50 3.01
N PHE A 401 -23.84 -31.45 3.38
CA PHE A 401 -24.97 -31.51 4.31
C PHE A 401 -26.01 -30.43 3.98
N ALA A 402 -27.20 -30.56 4.55
CA ALA A 402 -28.28 -29.59 4.34
C ALA A 402 -27.95 -28.24 5.02
N PRO A 403 -28.15 -27.10 4.33
CA PRO A 403 -27.99 -25.79 4.94
C PRO A 403 -29.08 -25.51 5.98
N GLN A 404 -28.83 -24.56 6.88
CA GLN A 404 -29.74 -24.17 7.96
C GLN A 404 -30.08 -22.68 7.86
N GLU A 405 -31.38 -22.35 7.92
CA GLU A 405 -31.83 -20.95 7.93
C GLU A 405 -31.27 -20.20 9.14
N GLY A 406 -30.85 -18.95 8.92
CA GLY A 406 -30.27 -18.11 9.98
C GLY A 406 -28.83 -18.45 10.35
N ILE A 407 -28.21 -19.46 9.73
CA ILE A 407 -26.82 -19.87 9.98
C ILE A 407 -25.99 -19.67 8.72
N MET A 408 -24.85 -19.01 8.88
CA MET A 408 -23.80 -18.87 7.89
C MET A 408 -22.75 -19.96 8.07
N ILE A 409 -22.25 -20.48 6.94
CA ILE A 409 -20.97 -21.18 6.90
C ILE A 409 -19.95 -20.21 6.31
N SER A 410 -19.12 -19.60 7.15
CA SER A 410 -18.18 -18.57 6.67
C SER A 410 -16.95 -19.19 5.99
N GLU A 411 -16.52 -20.37 6.43
CA GLU A 411 -15.33 -21.05 5.92
C GLU A 411 -15.47 -22.57 5.96
N VAL A 412 -14.69 -23.24 5.11
CA VAL A 412 -14.58 -24.70 5.06
C VAL A 412 -13.20 -25.12 4.59
N VAL A 413 -12.61 -26.14 5.22
CA VAL A 413 -11.36 -26.78 4.81
C VAL A 413 -11.46 -28.30 4.86
N ALA A 414 -10.65 -28.98 4.05
CA ALA A 414 -10.48 -30.42 4.11
C ALA A 414 -9.28 -30.79 4.99
N ALA A 415 -9.47 -31.71 5.93
CA ALA A 415 -8.40 -32.36 6.68
C ALA A 415 -7.87 -33.56 5.87
N GLN A 416 -7.22 -33.24 4.75
CA GLN A 416 -6.61 -34.21 3.84
C GLN A 416 -5.09 -34.08 3.91
N SER A 417 -4.39 -35.22 3.80
CA SER A 417 -2.95 -35.17 3.58
C SER A 417 -2.68 -34.68 2.16
N ARG A 418 -1.82 -33.68 2.03
CA ARG A 418 -1.29 -33.17 0.77
C ARG A 418 0.24 -33.19 0.79
N THR A 419 0.83 -32.95 -0.38
CA THR A 419 2.28 -32.75 -0.48
C THR A 419 2.70 -31.56 0.37
N ARG A 420 3.79 -31.72 1.11
CA ARG A 420 4.39 -30.60 1.85
C ARG A 420 5.13 -29.70 0.85
N PRO A 421 4.90 -28.37 0.87
CA PRO A 421 5.65 -27.42 0.06
C PRO A 421 7.16 -27.46 0.29
N GLU A 422 7.92 -26.81 -0.60
CA GLU A 422 9.36 -26.61 -0.44
C GLU A 422 9.66 -25.83 0.86
N ILE A 423 10.73 -26.23 1.57
CA ILE A 423 11.19 -25.50 2.74
C ILE A 423 12.19 -24.44 2.30
N LEU A 424 11.76 -23.19 2.33
CA LEU A 424 12.64 -22.03 2.19
C LEU A 424 13.29 -21.73 3.55
N SER A 425 14.56 -22.07 3.69
CA SER A 425 15.34 -21.69 4.87
C SER A 425 15.50 -20.17 4.94
N ASP A 426 15.49 -19.64 6.17
CA ASP A 426 15.81 -18.24 6.43
C ASP A 426 17.23 -17.94 5.92
N LYS A 427 17.39 -16.83 5.20
CA LYS A 427 18.69 -16.37 4.72
C LYS A 427 19.61 -16.07 5.90
N VAL A 428 20.90 -16.39 5.74
CA VAL A 428 21.90 -16.28 6.80
C VAL A 428 22.80 -15.07 6.54
N SER A 429 22.95 -14.25 7.59
CA SER A 429 23.89 -13.13 7.60
C SER A 429 25.34 -13.61 7.41
N GLY A 430 26.07 -12.99 6.50
CA GLY A 430 27.42 -13.39 6.08
C GLY A 430 27.46 -14.49 5.01
N VAL A 431 26.30 -15.01 4.57
CA VAL A 431 26.20 -15.98 3.47
C VAL A 431 25.36 -15.40 2.33
N GLU A 432 24.07 -15.14 2.57
CA GLU A 432 23.15 -14.55 1.59
C GLU A 432 22.82 -13.08 1.88
N LEU A 433 23.01 -12.63 3.12
CA LEU A 433 22.79 -11.25 3.54
C LEU A 433 24.12 -10.61 3.93
N ASP A 434 24.25 -9.32 3.66
CA ASP A 434 25.43 -8.54 4.06
C ASP A 434 25.46 -8.40 5.60
N PRO A 435 26.52 -8.89 6.27
CA PRO A 435 26.57 -8.93 7.72
C PRO A 435 26.76 -7.55 8.36
N ASP A 436 27.49 -6.64 7.71
CA ASP A 436 27.76 -5.31 8.22
C ASP A 436 26.46 -4.48 8.16
N LEU A 437 25.74 -4.56 7.04
CA LEU A 437 24.42 -3.94 6.90
C LEU A 437 23.39 -4.56 7.86
N ALA A 438 23.44 -5.87 8.10
CA ALA A 438 22.55 -6.53 9.04
C ALA A 438 22.77 -6.03 10.49
N GLU A 439 24.03 -5.84 10.91
CA GLU A 439 24.38 -5.28 12.22
C GLU A 439 23.93 -3.82 12.35
N GLU A 440 24.01 -3.03 11.28
CA GLU A 440 23.54 -1.65 11.24
C GLU A 440 22.01 -1.51 11.18
N GLY A 441 21.26 -2.61 11.00
CA GLY A 441 19.81 -2.55 10.78
C GLY A 441 19.44 -1.91 9.44
N ALA A 442 20.31 -2.06 8.43
CA ALA A 442 20.19 -1.47 7.11
C ALA A 442 20.06 -2.53 6.01
N GLY A 443 19.60 -2.12 4.83
CA GLY A 443 19.68 -2.88 3.58
C GLY A 443 20.10 -1.97 2.44
N VAL A 444 20.06 -2.47 1.20
CA VAL A 444 20.40 -1.72 -0.01
C VAL A 444 19.19 -1.65 -0.94
N LEU A 445 18.92 -0.45 -1.45
CA LEU A 445 18.10 -0.27 -2.63
C LEU A 445 19.00 -0.05 -3.85
N HIS A 446 18.80 -0.86 -4.89
CA HIS A 446 19.53 -0.79 -6.15
C HIS A 446 18.55 -0.63 -7.31
N ILE A 447 18.70 0.43 -8.11
CA ILE A 447 17.95 0.61 -9.35
C ILE A 447 18.95 0.54 -10.51
N ARG A 448 18.75 -0.38 -11.45
CA ARG A 448 19.69 -0.56 -12.58
C ARG A 448 19.71 0.64 -13.51
N SER A 449 18.57 1.29 -13.77
CA SER A 449 18.55 2.65 -14.31
C SER A 449 17.21 3.34 -14.09
N VAL A 450 17.23 4.59 -13.65
CA VAL A 450 16.02 5.44 -13.60
C VAL A 450 15.53 5.89 -14.98
N TYR A 451 16.29 5.63 -16.05
CA TYR A 451 15.89 5.89 -17.43
C TYR A 451 15.25 4.66 -18.10
N ASP A 452 15.14 3.54 -17.38
CA ASP A 452 14.37 2.37 -17.79
C ASP A 452 12.94 2.52 -17.26
N PHE A 453 11.97 2.57 -18.17
CA PHE A 453 10.54 2.60 -17.86
C PHE A 453 9.89 1.38 -18.51
N ASP A 454 9.57 0.39 -17.68
CA ASP A 454 8.95 -0.87 -18.10
C ASP A 454 9.69 -1.57 -19.25
N GLY A 455 11.03 -1.61 -19.18
CA GLY A 455 11.89 -2.24 -20.20
C GLY A 455 12.16 -1.37 -21.42
N ALA A 456 11.76 -0.11 -21.40
CA ALA A 456 12.00 0.85 -22.48
C ALA A 456 12.82 2.05 -22.01
N PHE A 457 13.78 2.48 -22.84
CA PHE A 457 14.55 3.68 -22.55
C PHE A 457 13.68 4.94 -22.66
N ASN A 458 13.66 5.74 -21.60
CA ASN A 458 13.10 7.08 -21.57
C ASN A 458 14.16 8.06 -21.09
N GLY A 459 14.68 8.90 -21.98
CA GLY A 459 15.73 9.86 -21.65
C GLY A 459 15.28 11.05 -20.78
N LEU A 460 14.02 11.10 -20.34
CA LEU A 460 13.44 12.17 -19.49
C LEU A 460 13.65 13.59 -20.05
N GLY A 461 13.70 13.72 -21.38
CA GLY A 461 13.92 15.00 -22.08
C GLY A 461 15.38 15.34 -22.41
N SER A 462 16.35 14.48 -22.09
CA SER A 462 17.78 14.69 -22.41
C SER A 462 18.11 14.71 -23.91
N GLY A 463 17.25 14.15 -24.75
CA GLY A 463 17.53 13.93 -26.18
C GLY A 463 18.57 12.84 -26.47
N ALA A 464 19.02 12.09 -25.45
CA ALA A 464 19.94 10.97 -25.64
C ALA A 464 19.32 9.83 -26.46
N ALA A 465 20.18 9.13 -27.22
CA ALA A 465 19.78 7.97 -27.99
C ALA A 465 19.62 6.69 -27.13
N GLY A 466 20.22 6.67 -25.93
CA GLY A 466 20.17 5.55 -25.00
C GLY A 466 21.08 5.76 -23.80
N ILE A 467 21.06 4.79 -22.87
CA ILE A 467 21.82 4.83 -21.62
C ILE A 467 23.33 4.94 -21.86
N ALA A 468 23.86 4.24 -22.87
CA ALA A 468 25.29 4.28 -23.18
C ALA A 468 25.79 5.69 -23.55
N SER A 469 24.94 6.53 -24.15
CA SER A 469 25.29 7.93 -24.43
C SER A 469 25.28 8.78 -23.17
N LEU A 470 24.30 8.59 -22.28
CA LEU A 470 24.24 9.30 -20.98
C LEU A 470 25.41 8.91 -20.07
N ALA A 471 25.86 7.66 -20.17
CA ALA A 471 26.96 7.11 -19.40
C ALA A 471 28.34 7.65 -19.82
N ASP A 472 28.48 8.10 -21.07
CA ASP A 472 29.73 8.60 -21.64
C ASP A 472 29.89 10.11 -21.37
N PRO A 473 30.79 10.53 -20.47
CA PRO A 473 30.98 11.93 -20.17
C PRO A 473 31.44 12.74 -21.37
N ALA A 474 32.08 12.17 -22.40
CA ALA A 474 32.45 12.91 -23.61
C ALA A 474 31.23 13.35 -24.44
N GLN A 475 30.08 12.69 -24.27
CA GLN A 475 28.85 12.96 -25.02
C GLN A 475 27.87 13.82 -24.22
N TYR A 476 27.71 13.54 -22.93
CA TYR A 476 26.77 14.24 -22.05
C TYR A 476 27.48 14.80 -20.81
N THR A 477 27.23 16.08 -20.55
CA THR A 477 27.61 16.71 -19.28
C THR A 477 26.58 16.39 -18.21
N ALA A 478 26.94 16.64 -16.95
CA ALA A 478 26.04 16.40 -15.83
C ALA A 478 24.71 17.17 -15.97
N ASP A 479 24.77 18.41 -16.44
CA ASP A 479 23.60 19.30 -16.60
C ASP A 479 22.69 18.92 -17.79
N GLN A 480 23.17 18.08 -18.70
CA GLN A 480 22.35 17.53 -19.78
C GLN A 480 21.58 16.27 -19.37
N ARG A 481 21.81 15.76 -18.14
CA ARG A 481 21.10 14.61 -17.57
C ARG A 481 19.97 15.10 -16.65
N PRO A 482 18.71 14.78 -16.98
CA PRO A 482 17.56 15.22 -16.18
C PRO A 482 17.53 14.62 -14.77
N ALA A 483 17.79 13.32 -14.64
CA ALA A 483 17.84 12.65 -13.33
C ALA A 483 19.22 12.81 -12.71
N ARG A 484 19.27 13.32 -11.48
CA ARG A 484 20.52 13.66 -10.77
C ARG A 484 20.63 13.04 -9.39
N PHE A 485 19.51 12.90 -8.68
CA PHE A 485 19.49 12.34 -7.33
C PHE A 485 18.28 11.46 -7.10
N LEU A 486 18.43 10.47 -6.23
CA LEU A 486 17.34 9.70 -5.67
C LEU A 486 17.07 10.21 -4.26
N ARG A 487 15.81 10.51 -3.93
CA ARG A 487 15.32 10.75 -2.57
C ARG A 487 14.60 9.51 -2.05
N VAL A 488 14.91 9.10 -0.84
CA VAL A 488 14.21 8.03 -0.12
C VAL A 488 13.30 8.65 0.93
N VAL A 489 12.04 8.21 0.97
CA VAL A 489 10.98 8.72 1.85
C VAL A 489 10.46 7.55 2.68
N LYS A 490 10.16 7.80 3.95
CA LYS A 490 9.55 6.83 4.86
C LYS A 490 8.16 7.32 5.27
N ALA A 491 7.22 6.39 5.43
CA ALA A 491 5.91 6.70 5.99
C ALA A 491 6.03 7.08 7.48
N VAL A 492 5.22 8.04 7.92
CA VAL A 492 5.04 8.31 9.35
C VAL A 492 3.80 7.60 9.82
N SER A 493 3.99 6.58 10.66
CA SER A 493 2.90 5.84 11.26
C SER A 493 2.03 6.75 12.12
N ILE A 494 0.71 6.61 11.95
CA ILE A 494 -0.27 7.44 12.64
C ILE A 494 -0.79 6.68 13.87
N PRO A 495 -0.70 7.27 15.07
CA PRO A 495 -1.24 6.65 16.27
C PRO A 495 -2.77 6.78 16.33
N ASP A 496 -3.37 6.04 17.28
CA ASP A 496 -4.76 6.28 17.64
C ASP A 496 -4.98 7.66 18.27
N ARG A 497 -6.27 8.03 18.38
CA ARG A 497 -6.69 9.34 18.89
C ARG A 497 -6.53 9.48 20.40
N ASP A 498 -6.39 8.37 21.13
CA ASP A 498 -6.20 8.38 22.58
C ASP A 498 -4.74 8.76 22.92
N LEU A 499 -3.79 8.41 22.04
CA LEU A 499 -2.41 8.86 22.14
C LEU A 499 -2.21 10.28 21.59
N VAL A 500 -2.72 10.56 20.38
CA VAL A 500 -2.63 11.91 19.76
C VAL A 500 -3.89 12.24 18.95
N ASP A 501 -4.63 13.28 19.36
CA ASP A 501 -5.82 13.76 18.62
C ASP A 501 -5.42 14.60 17.38
N LEU A 502 -5.23 13.91 16.25
CA LEU A 502 -4.85 14.53 14.98
C LEU A 502 -6.06 14.99 14.16
N ARG A 503 -6.40 16.27 14.30
CA ARG A 503 -7.39 16.95 13.45
C ARG A 503 -6.89 17.07 12.01
N GLY A 504 -7.81 17.20 11.05
CA GLY A 504 -7.47 17.39 9.63
C GLY A 504 -6.55 18.58 9.35
N THR A 505 -6.61 19.62 10.19
CA THR A 505 -5.71 20.78 10.14
C THR A 505 -4.25 20.42 10.37
N ALA A 506 -3.93 19.38 11.16
CA ALA A 506 -2.55 18.95 11.39
C ALA A 506 -1.86 18.46 10.10
N PHE A 507 -2.62 17.84 9.20
CA PHE A 507 -2.11 17.43 7.88
C PHE A 507 -2.07 18.61 6.90
N GLY A 508 -3.06 19.50 6.97
CA GLY A 508 -3.15 20.67 6.09
C GLY A 508 -3.76 20.36 4.71
N ARG A 509 -3.20 20.93 3.63
CA ARG A 509 -3.74 20.90 2.26
C ARG A 509 -3.89 19.50 1.68
N SER A 510 -3.05 18.54 2.09
CA SER A 510 -3.00 17.21 1.50
C SER A 510 -3.07 16.11 2.57
N SER A 511 -4.25 15.95 3.19
CA SER A 511 -4.49 14.88 4.16
C SER A 511 -4.34 13.48 3.57
N GLN A 512 -4.67 13.30 2.29
CA GLN A 512 -4.56 12.01 1.61
C GLN A 512 -3.12 11.46 1.51
N GLN A 513 -2.09 12.31 1.56
CA GLN A 513 -0.70 11.85 1.52
C GLN A 513 -0.16 11.45 2.90
N LEU A 514 -0.94 11.71 3.96
CA LEU A 514 -0.56 11.61 5.37
C LEU A 514 0.79 12.31 5.66
N MET A 515 1.42 11.97 6.78
CA MET A 515 2.69 12.52 7.23
C MET A 515 3.87 11.70 6.69
N ARG A 516 4.99 12.36 6.36
CA ARG A 516 6.15 11.71 5.73
C ARG A 516 7.47 12.30 6.20
N GLU A 517 8.48 11.44 6.23
CA GLU A 517 9.86 11.79 6.53
C GLU A 517 10.75 11.50 5.33
N ILE A 518 11.75 12.34 5.10
CA ILE A 518 12.80 12.05 4.12
C ILE A 518 13.94 11.34 4.87
N ILE A 519 14.37 10.20 4.37
CA ILE A 519 15.47 9.43 4.96
C ILE A 519 16.79 10.06 4.54
N ALA A 520 17.01 10.18 3.23
CA ALA A 520 18.26 10.63 2.65
C ALA A 520 18.20 10.75 1.11
N TYR A 521 19.35 11.12 0.56
CA TYR A 521 19.67 11.28 -0.85
C TYR A 521 20.85 10.39 -1.26
N ALA A 522 20.86 9.98 -2.53
CA ALA A 522 22.03 9.47 -3.22
C ALA A 522 22.15 10.10 -4.62
N PRO A 523 23.37 10.33 -5.13
CA PRO A 523 23.57 10.68 -6.53
C PRO A 523 23.09 9.55 -7.44
N ILE A 524 22.52 9.93 -8.58
CA ILE A 524 22.24 9.02 -9.68
C ILE A 524 23.43 9.05 -10.63
N GLU A 525 23.98 7.88 -10.93
CA GLU A 525 25.17 7.74 -11.76
C GLU A 525 24.89 8.05 -13.24
N PRO A 526 25.91 8.29 -14.08
CA PRO A 526 25.71 8.70 -15.47
C PRO A 526 24.83 7.78 -16.32
N ASP A 527 24.86 6.47 -16.08
CA ASP A 527 23.99 5.47 -16.74
C ASP A 527 22.56 5.40 -16.14
N GLY A 528 22.24 6.29 -15.20
CA GLY A 528 20.99 6.34 -14.47
C GLY A 528 20.88 5.34 -13.32
N SER A 529 21.90 4.53 -13.06
CA SER A 529 21.88 3.58 -11.95
C SER A 529 22.07 4.29 -10.60
N VAL A 530 21.53 3.69 -9.54
CA VAL A 530 21.71 4.17 -8.17
C VAL A 530 21.74 2.99 -7.21
N ARG A 531 22.63 3.06 -6.22
CA ARG A 531 22.71 2.17 -5.07
C ARG A 531 22.80 3.00 -3.81
N ILE A 532 21.93 2.72 -2.85
CA ILE A 532 21.84 3.50 -1.62
C ILE A 532 21.54 2.58 -0.44
N LYS A 533 22.25 2.79 0.68
CA LYS A 533 21.90 2.18 1.97
C LYS A 533 20.63 2.80 2.53
N VAL A 534 19.69 1.97 2.99
CA VAL A 534 18.39 2.39 3.54
C VAL A 534 18.11 1.67 4.86
N PRO A 535 17.34 2.25 5.79
CA PRO A 535 16.91 1.54 6.99
C PRO A 535 16.08 0.31 6.62
N ALA A 536 16.34 -0.81 7.30
CA ALA A 536 15.54 -2.03 7.15
C ALA A 536 14.27 -1.97 8.00
N ASN A 537 13.33 -2.88 7.71
CA ASN A 537 12.12 -3.08 8.51
C ASN A 537 11.24 -1.82 8.65
N VAL A 538 11.19 -0.99 7.59
CA VAL A 538 10.34 0.20 7.52
C VAL A 538 9.71 0.34 6.12
N PRO A 539 8.53 0.98 6.00
CA PRO A 539 7.93 1.30 4.71
C PRO A 539 8.67 2.44 4.01
N LEU A 540 9.19 2.16 2.82
CA LEU A 540 9.96 3.11 2.01
C LEU A 540 9.25 3.43 0.69
N ALA A 541 9.45 4.65 0.21
CA ALA A 541 9.10 5.11 -1.12
C ALA A 541 10.24 5.96 -1.69
N ILE A 542 10.23 6.21 -3.00
CA ILE A 542 11.33 6.89 -3.68
C ILE A 542 10.87 8.03 -4.57
N SER A 543 11.79 8.94 -4.90
CA SER A 543 11.59 10.02 -5.86
C SER A 543 12.87 10.29 -6.64
N VAL A 544 12.77 10.29 -7.97
CA VAL A 544 13.85 10.72 -8.86
C VAL A 544 13.80 12.25 -8.97
N LEU A 545 14.95 12.89 -8.79
CA LEU A 545 15.08 14.35 -8.70
C LEU A 545 15.96 14.93 -9.80
N ASP A 546 15.68 16.18 -10.16
CA ASP A 546 16.59 17.00 -10.97
C ASP A 546 17.76 17.56 -10.17
N LYS A 547 18.61 18.36 -10.84
CA LYS A 547 19.76 19.02 -10.22
C LYS A 547 19.39 19.96 -9.07
N ASN A 548 18.16 20.50 -9.07
CA ASN A 548 17.65 21.44 -8.08
C ASN A 548 16.95 20.72 -6.90
N GLY A 549 16.95 19.38 -6.88
CA GLY A 549 16.30 18.60 -5.83
C GLY A 549 14.77 18.49 -5.98
N ARG A 550 14.22 18.79 -7.18
CA ARG A 550 12.78 18.75 -7.46
C ARG A 550 12.43 17.40 -8.11
N ARG A 551 11.32 16.77 -7.68
CA ARG A 551 10.85 15.51 -8.28
C ARG A 551 10.51 15.66 -9.77
N ILE A 552 11.10 14.83 -10.63
CA ILE A 552 10.93 14.90 -12.10
C ILE A 552 9.89 13.96 -12.70
N GLY A 553 9.23 13.14 -11.89
CA GLY A 553 8.15 12.25 -12.30
C GLY A 553 6.95 12.29 -11.37
N ASP A 554 6.03 11.36 -11.60
CA ASP A 554 4.94 11.10 -10.66
C ASP A 554 5.50 10.59 -9.33
N ARG A 555 4.71 10.75 -8.27
CA ARG A 555 5.07 10.26 -6.94
C ARG A 555 4.99 8.74 -6.93
N HIS A 556 6.00 8.07 -6.38
CA HIS A 556 5.92 6.64 -6.08
C HIS A 556 4.83 6.41 -5.02
N GLN A 557 3.78 5.67 -5.37
CA GLN A 557 2.64 5.38 -4.50
C GLN A 557 2.56 3.89 -4.16
N ASN A 558 3.66 3.36 -3.60
CA ASN A 558 3.75 2.01 -3.06
C ASN A 558 4.79 1.97 -1.94
N TRP A 559 4.57 1.12 -0.93
CA TRP A 559 5.50 0.88 0.16
C TRP A 559 6.37 -0.36 -0.11
N ILE A 560 7.65 -0.12 -0.42
CA ILE A 560 8.67 -1.17 -0.46
C ILE A 560 9.30 -1.35 0.93
N GLN A 561 9.93 -2.49 1.15
CA GLN A 561 10.70 -2.75 2.38
C GLN A 561 11.97 -3.52 2.02
N VAL A 562 12.93 -3.50 2.94
CA VAL A 562 14.09 -4.42 2.94
C VAL A 562 14.28 -4.99 4.34
N ARG A 563 14.80 -6.22 4.43
CA ARG A 563 15.29 -6.81 5.67
C ARG A 563 16.75 -6.41 5.94
N PRO A 564 17.23 -6.52 7.19
CA PRO A 564 18.62 -6.25 7.50
C PRO A 564 19.57 -7.11 6.65
N GLY A 565 20.54 -6.48 6.00
CA GLY A 565 21.50 -7.11 5.08
C GLY A 565 20.94 -7.48 3.69
N GLU A 566 19.67 -7.21 3.40
CA GLU A 566 19.05 -7.49 2.11
C GLU A 566 19.35 -6.41 1.08
N GLU A 567 19.52 -6.81 -0.19
CA GLU A 567 19.49 -5.92 -1.34
C GLU A 567 18.20 -6.12 -2.14
N LEU A 568 17.40 -5.06 -2.23
CA LEU A 568 16.26 -4.97 -3.14
C LEU A 568 16.71 -4.33 -4.46
N THR A 569 16.56 -5.07 -5.56
CA THR A 569 16.91 -4.59 -6.90
C THR A 569 15.68 -4.32 -7.76
N CYS A 570 15.64 -3.15 -8.38
CA CYS A 570 14.69 -2.78 -9.44
C CYS A 570 15.42 -2.66 -10.77
N ASN A 571 14.83 -3.17 -11.86
CA ASN A 571 15.37 -2.94 -13.21
C ASN A 571 15.28 -1.45 -13.59
N GLY A 572 14.13 -0.83 -13.33
CA GLY A 572 13.87 0.57 -13.65
C GLY A 572 12.69 1.15 -12.90
N CYS A 573 12.25 2.32 -13.35
CA CYS A 573 11.00 2.94 -12.95
C CYS A 573 9.82 2.32 -13.71
N HIS A 574 8.59 2.54 -13.24
CA HIS A 574 7.38 2.07 -13.92
C HIS A 574 6.51 3.25 -14.35
N ASP A 575 5.85 3.13 -15.51
CA ASP A 575 4.70 3.96 -15.85
C ASP A 575 3.42 3.17 -15.55
N HIS A 576 2.80 3.48 -14.41
CA HIS A 576 1.57 2.81 -14.02
C HIS A 576 0.45 2.94 -15.07
N ARG A 577 0.45 3.97 -15.92
CA ARG A 577 -0.56 4.12 -16.97
C ARG A 577 -0.24 3.28 -18.21
N GLY A 578 0.99 2.81 -18.34
CA GLY A 578 1.45 1.97 -19.44
C GLY A 578 0.89 0.55 -19.39
N GLY A 579 0.45 0.09 -18.21
CA GLY A 579 -0.13 -1.25 -18.02
C GLY A 579 0.84 -2.41 -18.24
N LEU A 580 2.13 -2.10 -18.40
CA LEU A 580 3.18 -3.09 -18.57
C LEU A 580 3.55 -3.73 -17.22
N PRO A 581 4.02 -5.00 -17.24
CA PRO A 581 4.36 -5.70 -16.02
C PRO A 581 5.58 -5.03 -15.37
N HIS A 582 5.49 -4.71 -14.08
CA HIS A 582 6.57 -4.08 -13.33
C HIS A 582 6.63 -4.64 -11.90
N ALA A 583 7.73 -4.34 -11.19
CA ALA A 583 7.99 -4.80 -9.82
C ALA A 583 7.89 -6.33 -9.60
N HIS A 584 8.02 -7.11 -10.68
CA HIS A 584 7.98 -8.57 -10.70
C HIS A 584 9.24 -9.11 -11.37
N SER A 585 9.80 -10.22 -10.88
CA SER A 585 11.04 -10.82 -11.40
C SER A 585 10.93 -11.28 -12.86
N GLU A 586 9.73 -11.71 -13.27
CA GLU A 586 9.38 -12.08 -14.65
C GLU A 586 8.87 -10.89 -15.50
N GLY A 587 9.13 -9.65 -15.08
CA GLY A 587 8.89 -8.44 -15.86
C GLY A 587 9.91 -8.23 -16.99
N PRO A 588 9.84 -7.09 -17.70
CA PRO A 588 10.79 -6.75 -18.75
C PRO A 588 12.24 -6.79 -18.26
N PRO A 589 13.19 -7.29 -19.08
CA PRO A 589 14.61 -7.28 -18.74
C PRO A 589 15.10 -5.83 -18.65
N PRO A 590 16.15 -5.57 -17.86
CA PRO A 590 16.66 -4.23 -17.71
C PRO A 590 17.25 -3.70 -19.02
N VAL A 591 16.93 -2.46 -19.37
CA VAL A 591 17.55 -1.72 -20.48
C VAL A 591 19.04 -1.49 -20.17
N ASN A 592 19.38 -1.22 -18.90
CA ASN A 592 20.77 -1.14 -18.47
C ASN A 592 21.31 -2.54 -18.14
N SER A 593 21.94 -3.17 -19.13
CA SER A 593 22.65 -4.44 -18.95
C SER A 593 23.99 -4.31 -18.22
N GLY A 594 24.46 -3.08 -17.94
CA GLY A 594 25.75 -2.81 -17.33
C GLY A 594 26.94 -2.96 -18.28
N SER A 595 28.14 -2.99 -17.72
CA SER A 595 29.40 -3.06 -18.46
C SER A 595 29.50 -4.31 -19.33
N GLN A 596 30.04 -4.15 -20.53
CA GLN A 596 30.29 -5.25 -21.48
C GLN A 596 31.70 -5.84 -21.35
N THR A 597 32.48 -5.39 -20.36
CA THR A 597 33.89 -5.76 -20.19
C THR A 597 34.24 -5.99 -18.72
N THR A 598 35.37 -6.66 -18.47
CA THR A 598 35.95 -6.81 -17.13
C THR A 598 37.35 -6.20 -17.13
N GLY A 599 37.67 -5.44 -16.09
CA GLY A 599 38.99 -4.80 -15.90
C GLY A 599 39.23 -3.53 -16.71
N LEU A 600 38.23 -3.05 -17.46
CA LEU A 600 38.27 -1.76 -18.18
C LEU A 600 37.26 -0.77 -17.57
N PRO A 601 37.56 0.53 -17.57
CA PRO A 601 36.57 1.54 -17.20
C PRO A 601 35.48 1.68 -18.26
N PHE A 602 34.38 2.34 -17.90
CA PHE A 602 33.41 2.83 -18.88
C PHE A 602 34.08 3.81 -19.87
N PRO A 603 33.54 3.99 -21.09
CA PRO A 603 34.11 4.92 -22.05
C PRO A 603 34.33 6.32 -21.48
N ASN A 604 35.52 6.87 -21.65
CA ASN A 604 35.91 8.23 -21.24
C ASN A 604 35.82 8.50 -19.73
N THR A 605 35.75 7.46 -18.89
CA THR A 605 35.79 7.60 -17.44
C THR A 605 37.17 7.27 -16.86
N LEU A 606 37.39 7.63 -15.59
CA LEU A 606 38.65 7.41 -14.89
C LEU A 606 39.06 5.93 -14.86
N ASN A 607 40.32 5.66 -15.20
CA ASN A 607 40.89 4.30 -15.19
C ASN A 607 40.83 3.57 -13.84
N SER A 608 40.68 4.31 -12.72
CA SER A 608 40.50 3.73 -11.39
C SER A 608 39.14 3.07 -11.19
N LEU A 609 38.13 3.43 -11.99
CA LEU A 609 36.77 2.89 -11.94
C LEU A 609 36.61 1.74 -12.95
N PHE A 610 37.44 0.71 -12.80
CA PHE A 610 37.36 -0.49 -13.63
C PHE A 610 36.14 -1.33 -13.27
N THR A 611 35.52 -1.92 -14.28
CA THR A 611 34.23 -2.61 -14.18
C THR A 611 34.40 -4.13 -14.16
N ASP A 612 33.44 -4.84 -13.56
CA ASP A 612 33.16 -6.24 -13.86
C ASP A 612 32.00 -6.35 -14.87
N PHE A 613 31.96 -7.46 -15.61
CA PHE A 613 30.93 -7.65 -16.64
C PHE A 613 29.53 -7.64 -16.01
N GLY A 614 28.61 -6.86 -16.57
CA GLY A 614 27.23 -6.72 -16.11
C GLY A 614 27.00 -5.67 -15.01
N GLU A 615 28.08 -5.08 -14.46
CA GLU A 615 27.96 -4.03 -13.44
C GLU A 615 27.40 -2.74 -14.03
N THR A 616 26.43 -2.14 -13.34
CA THR A 616 26.06 -0.74 -13.57
C THR A 616 27.15 0.19 -13.04
N MET A 617 27.09 1.47 -13.38
CA MET A 617 28.02 2.47 -12.84
C MET A 617 27.91 2.57 -11.31
N ALA A 618 26.70 2.46 -10.74
CA ALA A 618 26.50 2.46 -9.29
C ALA A 618 27.14 1.23 -8.63
N GLN A 619 26.98 0.04 -9.21
CA GLN A 619 27.66 -1.18 -8.72
C GLN A 619 29.17 -1.06 -8.77
N THR A 620 29.71 -0.58 -9.90
CA THR A 620 31.16 -0.33 -10.05
C THR A 620 31.64 0.65 -8.98
N ARG A 621 30.89 1.74 -8.76
CA ARG A 621 31.26 2.79 -7.84
C ARG A 621 31.27 2.33 -6.39
N THR A 622 30.21 1.65 -5.93
CA THR A 622 30.16 1.17 -4.54
C THR A 622 31.12 0.01 -4.27
N ARG A 623 31.50 -0.78 -5.28
CA ARG A 623 32.55 -1.80 -5.15
C ARG A 623 33.94 -1.19 -5.00
N ILE A 624 34.25 -0.15 -5.77
CA ILE A 624 35.57 0.50 -5.75
C ILE A 624 35.71 1.44 -4.55
N ASP A 625 34.62 2.13 -4.19
CA ASP A 625 34.53 3.06 -3.07
C ASP A 625 33.29 2.76 -2.24
N ALA A 626 33.49 2.01 -1.15
CA ALA A 626 32.41 1.64 -0.24
C ALA A 626 31.70 2.85 0.39
N THR A 627 32.34 4.02 0.46
CA THR A 627 31.71 5.24 1.00
C THR A 627 30.61 5.78 0.08
N ALA A 628 30.63 5.43 -1.21
CA ALA A 628 29.59 5.84 -2.16
C ALA A 628 28.23 5.18 -1.90
N LEU A 629 28.16 4.12 -1.10
CA LEU A 629 26.90 3.52 -0.66
C LEU A 629 26.24 4.32 0.48
N ALA A 630 27.02 5.14 1.19
CA ALA A 630 26.52 5.94 2.30
C ALA A 630 25.60 7.06 1.78
N PRO A 631 24.41 7.20 2.36
CA PRO A 631 23.47 8.22 1.93
C PRO A 631 23.76 9.55 2.66
N SER A 632 23.21 10.66 2.16
CA SER A 632 23.34 11.98 2.79
C SER A 632 21.98 12.65 3.04
N VAL A 633 21.89 13.49 4.07
CA VAL A 633 20.73 14.37 4.29
C VAL A 633 20.75 15.62 3.39
N ASP A 634 21.90 15.85 2.76
CA ASP A 634 22.16 16.93 1.84
C ASP A 634 22.18 16.43 0.39
N ILE A 635 22.01 17.37 -0.56
CA ILE A 635 22.18 17.08 -1.98
C ILE A 635 23.61 17.48 -2.35
N GLU A 636 24.44 16.51 -2.70
CA GLU A 636 25.87 16.71 -2.98
C GLU A 636 26.25 16.08 -4.31
N TYR A 637 26.84 16.88 -5.20
CA TYR A 637 27.33 16.42 -6.49
C TYR A 637 28.82 16.67 -6.63
N GLU A 638 29.53 15.63 -7.03
CA GLU A 638 30.91 15.69 -7.52
C GLU A 638 31.02 14.89 -8.82
N ASP A 639 31.74 15.42 -9.82
CA ASP A 639 32.08 14.65 -11.00
C ASP A 639 33.30 13.77 -10.75
N VAL A 640 32.95 12.53 -10.42
CA VAL A 640 33.86 11.46 -10.06
C VAL A 640 34.11 10.49 -11.21
N TRP A 641 33.47 10.69 -12.36
CA TRP A 641 33.57 9.78 -13.50
C TRP A 641 34.49 10.31 -14.60
N THR A 642 34.42 11.59 -14.93
CA THR A 642 35.10 12.13 -16.11
C THR A 642 36.63 12.05 -16.02
N ASP A 643 37.24 11.35 -16.99
CA ASP A 643 38.67 11.49 -17.30
C ASP A 643 38.85 12.64 -18.28
N GLU A 644 39.47 13.75 -17.83
CA GLU A 644 39.53 14.97 -18.63
C GLU A 644 40.30 14.80 -19.94
N THR A 645 41.28 13.89 -19.97
CA THR A 645 42.08 13.63 -21.17
C THR A 645 41.32 12.75 -22.15
N ALA A 646 40.71 11.67 -21.67
CA ALA A 646 39.95 10.75 -22.53
C ALA A 646 38.66 11.42 -23.04
N ALA A 647 37.92 12.12 -22.16
CA ALA A 647 36.69 12.82 -22.52
C ALA A 647 36.92 14.11 -23.33
N GLY A 648 38.15 14.65 -23.34
CA GLY A 648 38.48 15.87 -24.06
C GLY A 648 37.79 17.13 -23.50
N ARG A 649 37.37 17.11 -22.23
CA ARG A 649 36.70 18.21 -21.53
C ARG A 649 37.01 18.18 -20.03
N PRO A 650 36.88 19.31 -19.29
CA PRO A 650 37.01 19.31 -17.85
C PRO A 650 35.87 18.54 -17.17
N ARG A 651 36.11 18.15 -15.91
CA ARG A 651 35.07 17.64 -15.00
C ARG A 651 33.94 18.64 -14.80
N ASP A 652 32.72 18.15 -14.62
CA ASP A 652 31.57 18.96 -14.27
C ASP A 652 31.74 19.58 -12.87
N ALA A 653 31.21 20.79 -12.67
CA ALA A 653 31.38 21.54 -11.44
C ALA A 653 30.64 20.87 -10.26
N ALA A 654 31.35 20.70 -9.14
CA ALA A 654 30.76 20.21 -7.90
C ALA A 654 29.86 21.26 -7.24
N PHE A 655 28.82 20.81 -6.56
CA PHE A 655 27.93 21.67 -5.76
C PHE A 655 27.31 20.90 -4.60
N ALA A 656 26.84 21.63 -3.59
CA ALA A 656 26.12 21.06 -2.46
C ALA A 656 24.99 21.98 -2.00
N TYR A 657 23.85 21.39 -1.63
CA TYR A 657 22.74 22.06 -0.95
C TYR A 657 22.62 21.46 0.44
N SER A 658 23.33 22.08 1.38
CA SER A 658 23.45 21.60 2.75
C SER A 658 22.66 22.43 3.74
N TYR A 659 22.05 21.77 4.72
CA TYR A 659 21.46 22.43 5.90
C TYR A 659 22.50 22.98 6.88
N SER A 660 23.75 22.54 6.77
CA SER A 660 24.88 23.08 7.55
C SER A 660 25.61 24.23 6.84
N GLY A 661 25.20 24.57 5.62
CA GLY A 661 25.88 25.54 4.77
C GLY A 661 25.80 26.98 5.28
N ALA A 662 26.84 27.77 4.99
CA ALA A 662 26.93 29.19 5.32
C ALA A 662 25.91 30.02 4.52
N GLY A 663 24.66 30.04 4.97
CA GLY A 663 23.53 30.69 4.29
C GLY A 663 22.18 30.09 4.67
N PHE A 664 22.16 28.84 5.11
CA PHE A 664 20.96 28.26 5.72
C PHE A 664 20.87 28.77 7.17
N THR A 665 19.84 29.57 7.45
CA THR A 665 19.78 30.32 8.72
C THR A 665 18.45 30.18 9.47
N THR A 666 17.56 29.34 8.96
CA THR A 666 16.39 28.82 9.67
C THR A 666 16.75 27.51 10.36
N PRO A 667 15.92 27.00 11.29
CA PRO A 667 16.17 25.71 11.92
C PRO A 667 16.29 24.59 10.87
N PRO A 668 17.33 23.73 10.94
CA PRO A 668 17.45 22.59 10.04
C PRO A 668 16.37 21.55 10.38
N PRO A 669 15.71 20.93 9.39
CA PRO A 669 14.66 19.92 9.60
C PRO A 669 15.21 18.55 10.00
N VAL A 670 16.44 18.49 10.53
CA VAL A 670 17.18 17.26 10.78
C VAL A 670 18.02 17.41 12.04
N ALA A 671 18.16 16.33 12.81
CA ALA A 671 18.97 16.32 14.00
C ALA A 671 20.45 16.62 13.70
N THR A 672 21.11 17.38 14.56
CA THR A 672 22.51 17.82 14.36
C THR A 672 23.51 16.70 14.07
N PRO A 673 23.48 15.52 14.73
CA PRO A 673 24.41 14.43 14.42
C PRO A 673 24.35 13.98 12.95
N CYS A 674 23.14 13.92 12.40
CA CYS A 674 22.86 13.51 11.02
C CYS A 674 23.42 14.45 9.96
N LEU A 675 23.74 15.70 10.31
CA LEU A 675 24.43 16.64 9.43
C LEU A 675 25.90 16.27 9.20
N SER A 676 26.48 15.43 10.05
CA SER A 676 27.90 15.06 10.00
C SER A 676 28.13 13.57 9.78
N ALA A 677 27.21 12.72 10.21
CA ALA A 677 27.25 11.28 10.04
C ALA A 677 25.83 10.74 9.96
N TRP A 678 25.49 10.13 8.82
CA TRP A 678 24.19 9.49 8.66
C TRP A 678 24.18 8.12 9.35
N ASP A 679 23.08 7.80 10.03
CA ASP A 679 22.73 6.46 10.48
C ASP A 679 21.25 6.15 10.15
N VAL A 680 20.83 4.90 10.39
CA VAL A 680 19.48 4.42 10.05
C VAL A 680 18.35 5.13 10.79
N SER A 681 18.63 5.90 11.85
CA SER A 681 17.67 6.71 12.61
C SER A 681 17.51 8.13 12.06
N CYS A 682 18.39 8.58 11.17
CA CYS A 682 18.35 9.95 10.63
C CYS A 682 17.08 10.22 9.81
N ARG A 683 16.34 11.27 10.20
CA ARG A 683 15.12 11.74 9.51
C ARG A 683 15.21 13.23 9.24
N ILE A 684 14.80 13.63 8.04
CA ILE A 684 14.43 15.00 7.70
C ILE A 684 12.91 15.11 7.88
N VAL A 685 12.48 15.88 8.89
CA VAL A 685 11.09 16.14 9.27
C VAL A 685 10.79 17.61 8.98
N ILE A 686 9.90 17.87 8.02
CA ILE A 686 9.59 19.25 7.61
C ILE A 686 8.17 19.62 8.03
N ASN A 687 8.04 20.27 9.18
CA ASN A 687 6.82 20.99 9.57
C ASN A 687 6.81 22.40 8.97
N TYR A 688 5.65 22.88 8.55
CA TYR A 688 5.51 24.21 7.95
C TYR A 688 5.92 25.31 8.94
N GLU A 689 5.38 25.27 10.16
CA GLU A 689 5.63 26.26 11.21
C GLU A 689 7.11 26.36 11.58
N ASP A 690 7.77 25.22 11.76
CA ASP A 690 9.14 25.20 12.27
C ASP A 690 10.18 25.52 11.19
N HIS A 691 9.92 25.17 9.94
CA HIS A 691 10.95 25.13 8.89
C HIS A 691 10.66 26.02 7.68
N ILE A 692 9.38 26.15 7.27
CA ILE A 692 9.02 26.91 6.06
C ILE A 692 8.63 28.34 6.41
N HIS A 693 7.73 28.54 7.38
CA HIS A 693 7.27 29.87 7.79
C HIS A 693 8.43 30.83 8.16
N PRO A 694 9.49 30.40 8.88
CA PRO A 694 10.59 31.29 9.26
C PRO A 694 11.37 31.86 8.07
N LEU A 695 11.29 31.24 6.88
CA LEU A 695 11.94 31.74 5.67
C LEU A 695 11.41 33.12 5.29
N TRP A 696 10.13 33.38 5.50
CA TRP A 696 9.44 34.60 5.04
C TRP A 696 9.81 35.83 5.87
N GLY A 697 9.91 35.65 7.20
CA GLY A 697 10.29 36.71 8.14
C GLY A 697 11.81 36.92 8.26
N LYS A 698 12.62 36.07 7.64
CA LYS A 698 14.08 36.14 7.78
C LYS A 698 14.64 37.44 7.17
N ASP A 699 15.33 38.22 8.02
CA ASP A 699 16.00 39.45 7.62
C ASP A 699 17.11 39.19 6.59
N ARG A 700 16.95 39.80 5.41
CA ARG A 700 17.89 39.76 4.28
C ARG A 700 18.38 41.16 3.90
N GLY A 701 18.22 42.15 4.79
CA GLY A 701 18.48 43.56 4.55
C GLY A 701 17.21 44.33 4.20
N ALA A 702 17.29 45.27 3.24
CA ALA A 702 16.13 46.09 2.85
C ALA A 702 15.00 45.31 2.15
N ASP A 703 15.19 44.01 1.86
CA ASP A 703 14.36 43.19 0.98
C ASP A 703 13.90 41.86 1.63
N THR A 704 13.31 41.92 2.83
CA THR A 704 12.64 40.75 3.44
C THR A 704 11.31 40.44 2.74
N CYS A 705 10.91 39.17 2.61
CA CYS A 705 9.67 38.79 1.90
C CYS A 705 8.44 39.51 2.46
N THR A 706 8.28 39.57 3.79
CA THR A 706 7.16 40.27 4.45
C THR A 706 7.19 41.79 4.26
N ALA A 707 8.32 42.39 3.86
CA ALA A 707 8.40 43.82 3.56
C ALA A 707 7.65 44.19 2.27
N CYS A 708 7.40 43.24 1.36
CA CYS A 708 6.56 43.41 0.16
C CYS A 708 5.23 42.64 0.27
N HIS A 709 5.27 41.43 0.84
CA HIS A 709 4.16 40.50 0.96
C HIS A 709 3.51 40.58 2.35
N SER A 710 2.92 41.74 2.67
CA SER A 710 2.16 41.96 3.91
C SER A 710 1.05 43.00 3.69
N PRO A 711 -0.10 42.87 4.39
CA PRO A 711 -1.24 43.78 4.27
C PRO A 711 -0.97 45.15 4.89
N THR A 712 0.20 45.36 5.49
CA THR A 712 0.61 46.64 6.06
C THR A 712 2.00 47.05 5.58
N ASP A 713 2.22 48.36 5.45
CA ASP A 713 3.52 48.94 5.18
C ASP A 713 4.36 49.09 6.47
N ALA A 714 5.61 49.55 6.34
CA ALA A 714 6.51 49.76 7.48
C ALA A 714 6.02 50.82 8.50
N MET A 715 5.02 51.63 8.15
CA MET A 715 4.38 52.61 9.03
C MET A 715 3.07 52.08 9.64
N GLY A 716 2.67 50.84 9.32
CA GLY A 716 1.43 50.21 9.77
C GLY A 716 0.18 50.62 8.99
N ASN A 717 0.32 51.30 7.85
CA ASN A 717 -0.82 51.64 7.01
C ASN A 717 -1.26 50.43 6.18
N PRO A 718 -2.57 50.20 5.99
CA PRO A 718 -3.06 49.16 5.09
C PRO A 718 -2.52 49.33 3.67
N ARG A 719 -2.10 48.22 3.06
CA ARG A 719 -1.76 48.13 1.63
C ARG A 719 -2.21 46.80 1.06
N VAL A 720 -2.38 46.74 -0.26
CA VAL A 720 -2.50 45.47 -0.96
C VAL A 720 -1.12 44.80 -0.96
N PRO A 721 -0.98 43.56 -0.44
CA PRO A 721 0.26 42.81 -0.55
C PRO A 721 0.69 42.67 -2.01
N GLU A 722 2.00 42.78 -2.29
CA GLU A 722 2.47 42.62 -3.67
C GLU A 722 2.06 41.25 -4.23
N ALA A 723 1.60 41.26 -5.50
CA ALA A 723 1.06 40.09 -6.19
C ALA A 723 -0.14 39.39 -5.49
N GLN A 724 -0.85 40.08 -4.57
CA GLN A 724 -1.96 39.52 -3.80
C GLN A 724 -1.51 38.30 -2.96
N LEU A 725 -0.29 38.35 -2.42
CA LEU A 725 0.27 37.27 -1.60
C LEU A 725 0.65 37.81 -0.23
N ASP A 726 -0.01 37.33 0.81
CA ASP A 726 0.32 37.65 2.20
C ASP A 726 1.24 36.58 2.83
N LEU A 727 2.50 36.94 3.09
CA LEU A 727 3.45 36.06 3.76
C LEU A 727 3.67 36.44 5.23
N SER A 728 2.81 37.30 5.78
CA SER A 728 2.92 37.75 7.15
C SER A 728 2.73 36.63 8.18
N ASP A 729 3.24 36.92 9.37
CA ASP A 729 3.10 36.10 10.56
C ASP A 729 1.68 36.21 11.15
N GLY A 730 1.29 35.25 11.96
CA GLY A 730 0.00 35.16 12.62
C GLY A 730 -0.97 34.15 12.01
N ALA A 731 -2.00 33.85 12.79
CA ALA A 731 -3.04 32.90 12.41
C ALA A 731 -3.91 33.44 11.27
N SER A 732 -4.23 32.57 10.31
CA SER A 732 -5.13 32.90 9.20
C SER A 732 -6.55 33.13 9.69
N SER A 733 -7.24 34.11 9.09
CA SER A 733 -8.68 34.32 9.29
C SER A 733 -9.53 33.18 8.75
N ASP A 734 -9.06 32.46 7.73
CA ASP A 734 -9.77 31.31 7.15
C ASP A 734 -9.70 30.07 8.04
N GLN A 735 -8.53 29.85 8.63
CA GLN A 735 -8.23 28.69 9.44
C GLN A 735 -7.23 29.08 10.53
N PRO A 736 -7.70 29.42 11.75
CA PRO A 736 -6.83 29.91 12.82
C PRO A 736 -5.76 28.91 13.29
N ALA A 737 -5.90 27.62 12.97
CA ALA A 737 -4.88 26.60 13.23
C ALA A 737 -3.68 26.66 12.27
N HIS A 738 -3.74 27.48 11.21
CA HIS A 738 -2.68 27.65 10.23
C HIS A 738 -2.19 29.10 10.22
N PHE A 739 -0.90 29.30 9.93
CA PHE A 739 -0.41 30.63 9.55
C PHE A 739 -1.09 31.15 8.28
N THR A 740 -1.29 32.47 8.20
CA THR A 740 -1.78 33.15 6.99
C THR A 740 -0.97 32.74 5.77
N SER A 741 0.36 32.83 5.84
CA SER A 741 1.27 32.42 4.76
C SER A 741 1.06 30.97 4.25
N TYR A 742 0.67 30.01 5.09
CA TYR A 742 0.39 28.64 4.63
C TYR A 742 -0.83 28.60 3.72
N ARG A 743 -1.87 29.34 4.13
CA ARG A 743 -3.15 29.42 3.44
C ARG A 743 -3.00 30.12 2.10
N GLU A 744 -2.31 31.24 2.11
CA GLU A 744 -1.97 32.07 0.94
C GLU A 744 -1.15 31.31 -0.10
N LEU A 745 -0.16 30.53 0.33
CA LEU A 745 0.71 29.79 -0.59
C LEU A 745 -0.01 28.61 -1.26
N LEU A 746 -0.88 27.91 -0.53
CA LEU A 746 -1.41 26.61 -0.97
C LEU A 746 -2.90 26.61 -1.32
N PHE A 747 -3.65 27.67 -1.03
CA PHE A 747 -5.09 27.75 -1.26
C PHE A 747 -5.46 28.92 -2.18
N ASN A 748 -6.68 28.85 -2.73
CA ASN A 748 -7.19 29.99 -3.47
C ASN A 748 -7.50 31.10 -2.47
N ASP A 749 -7.25 32.33 -2.89
CA ASP A 749 -7.55 33.55 -2.16
C ASP A 749 -8.39 34.51 -3.02
N ASN A 750 -8.86 35.61 -2.44
CA ASN A 750 -9.58 36.67 -3.12
C ASN A 750 -8.67 37.87 -3.36
N GLU A 751 -8.70 38.44 -4.57
CA GLU A 751 -7.96 39.65 -4.89
C GLU A 751 -8.39 40.79 -3.97
N LEU A 752 -7.43 41.50 -3.37
CA LEU A 752 -7.67 42.61 -2.46
C LEU A 752 -7.52 43.96 -3.17
N GLU A 753 -8.31 44.94 -2.72
CA GLU A 753 -8.20 46.34 -3.11
C GLU A 753 -8.22 47.28 -1.89
N LEU A 754 -7.60 48.45 -2.05
CA LEU A 754 -7.76 49.54 -1.08
C LEU A 754 -8.97 50.40 -1.46
N ASN A 755 -10.03 50.30 -0.67
CA ASN A 755 -11.21 51.15 -0.81
C ASN A 755 -11.35 52.06 0.40
N MET A 756 -11.31 53.38 0.18
CA MET A 756 -11.38 54.41 1.22
C MET A 756 -10.37 54.19 2.39
N GLY A 757 -9.23 53.57 2.11
CA GLY A 757 -8.18 53.31 3.11
C GLY A 757 -8.36 52.01 3.92
N ALA A 758 -9.38 51.20 3.62
CA ALA A 758 -9.54 49.85 4.15
C ALA A 758 -9.17 48.82 3.08
N LEU A 759 -8.52 47.75 3.51
CA LEU A 759 -8.25 46.58 2.67
C LEU A 759 -9.50 45.69 2.67
N GLN A 760 -9.99 45.33 1.49
CA GLN A 760 -11.17 44.50 1.32
C GLN A 760 -11.08 43.67 0.03
N ASP A 761 -11.86 42.59 -0.03
CA ASP A 761 -12.01 41.78 -1.24
C ASP A 761 -12.54 42.63 -2.40
N ARG A 762 -11.88 42.52 -3.55
CA ARG A 762 -12.30 43.12 -4.80
C ARG A 762 -13.48 42.35 -5.35
N LEU A 763 -14.59 43.04 -5.49
CA LEU A 763 -15.82 42.52 -6.05
C LEU A 763 -15.98 42.94 -7.51
N VAL A 764 -16.31 41.99 -8.38
CA VAL A 764 -16.70 42.24 -9.79
C VAL A 764 -18.09 41.68 -10.05
N GLN A 765 -18.78 42.24 -11.04
CA GLN A 765 -20.09 41.73 -11.41
C GLN A 765 -19.95 40.35 -12.07
N ALA A 766 -20.69 39.37 -11.54
CA ALA A 766 -20.73 38.02 -12.08
C ALA A 766 -21.25 38.01 -13.52
N THR A 767 -20.82 37.03 -14.31
CA THR A 767 -21.28 36.86 -15.70
C THR A 767 -21.81 35.46 -15.95
N ASP A 768 -22.74 35.32 -16.90
CA ASP A 768 -23.17 34.02 -17.40
C ASP A 768 -22.08 33.37 -18.29
N GLY A 769 -22.33 32.14 -18.77
CA GLY A 769 -21.40 31.43 -19.66
C GLY A 769 -21.13 32.11 -21.01
N ASN A 770 -21.84 33.19 -21.34
CA ASN A 770 -21.64 34.01 -22.53
C ASN A 770 -21.00 35.37 -22.22
N GLY A 771 -20.63 35.62 -20.95
CA GLY A 771 -20.05 36.88 -20.50
C GLY A 771 -21.05 38.01 -20.24
N ASN A 772 -22.36 37.73 -20.21
CA ASN A 772 -23.36 38.75 -19.89
C ASN A 772 -23.43 39.00 -18.38
N PRO A 773 -23.51 40.26 -17.92
CA PRO A 773 -23.60 40.57 -16.50
C PRO A 773 -24.87 40.00 -15.85
N LEU A 774 -24.72 39.41 -14.67
CA LEU A 774 -25.80 38.85 -13.87
C LEU A 774 -26.35 39.89 -12.88
N PHE A 775 -27.65 39.82 -12.65
CA PHE A 775 -28.40 40.66 -11.71
C PHE A 775 -29.23 39.77 -10.80
N GLU A 776 -29.46 40.23 -9.56
CA GLU A 776 -30.33 39.55 -8.62
C GLU A 776 -31.75 39.47 -9.20
N VAL A 777 -32.39 38.32 -9.04
CA VAL A 777 -33.76 38.07 -9.48
C VAL A 777 -34.63 37.64 -8.31
N ASP A 778 -35.91 38.00 -8.35
CA ASP A 778 -36.89 37.56 -7.38
C ASP A 778 -37.37 36.11 -7.64
N ALA A 779 -38.31 35.62 -6.83
CA ALA A 779 -38.84 34.27 -6.95
C ALA A 779 -39.56 33.98 -8.29
N ASN A 780 -39.92 35.01 -9.06
CA ASN A 780 -40.56 34.89 -10.37
C ASN A 780 -39.56 35.04 -11.52
N GLY A 781 -38.29 35.33 -11.23
CA GLY A 781 -37.24 35.56 -12.22
C GLY A 781 -37.14 37.01 -12.71
N ASP A 782 -37.84 37.96 -12.08
CA ASP A 782 -37.77 39.38 -12.42
C ASP A 782 -36.59 40.06 -11.70
N PRO A 783 -35.87 41.01 -12.33
CA PRO A 783 -34.73 41.67 -11.69
C PRO A 783 -35.12 42.45 -10.43
N VAL A 784 -34.40 42.23 -9.34
CA VAL A 784 -34.48 43.04 -8.12
C VAL A 784 -33.91 44.42 -8.44
N LEU A 785 -34.67 45.47 -8.14
CA LEU A 785 -34.28 46.85 -8.43
C LEU A 785 -33.84 47.59 -7.15
N ASP A 786 -32.80 48.42 -7.27
CA ASP A 786 -32.34 49.32 -6.22
C ASP A 786 -33.30 50.50 -6.00
N ALA A 787 -32.99 51.36 -5.03
CA ALA A 787 -33.80 52.54 -4.70
C ALA A 787 -33.91 53.57 -5.85
N SER A 788 -33.10 53.44 -6.90
CA SER A 788 -33.12 54.27 -8.10
C SER A 788 -33.79 53.58 -9.30
N GLY A 789 -34.27 52.34 -9.14
CA GLY A 789 -34.94 51.56 -10.17
C GLY A 789 -33.99 50.80 -11.11
N ASN A 790 -32.71 50.65 -10.77
CA ASN A 790 -31.75 49.88 -11.56
C ASN A 790 -31.64 48.44 -11.05
N PRO A 791 -31.47 47.44 -11.92
CA PRO A 791 -31.18 46.06 -11.50
C PRO A 791 -29.96 45.96 -10.59
N VAL A 792 -30.08 45.24 -9.48
CA VAL A 792 -29.00 45.01 -8.51
C VAL A 792 -28.01 43.99 -9.07
N PRO A 793 -26.73 44.32 -9.26
CA PRO A 793 -25.74 43.39 -9.82
C PRO A 793 -25.41 42.26 -8.84
N VAL A 794 -25.24 41.04 -9.34
CA VAL A 794 -24.65 39.95 -8.55
C VAL A 794 -23.15 40.17 -8.50
N MET A 795 -22.61 40.41 -7.31
CA MET A 795 -21.17 40.64 -7.11
C MET A 795 -20.49 39.36 -6.62
N VAL A 796 -19.31 39.07 -7.18
CA VAL A 796 -18.47 37.92 -6.81
C VAL A 796 -17.02 38.38 -6.59
N THR A 797 -16.28 37.63 -5.78
CA THR A 797 -14.85 37.87 -5.56
C THR A 797 -14.03 37.47 -6.79
N VAL A 798 -12.89 38.14 -6.99
CA VAL A 798 -11.93 37.75 -8.02
C VAL A 798 -10.95 36.75 -7.43
N ASN A 799 -10.91 35.53 -7.97
CA ASN A 799 -10.05 34.46 -7.46
C ASN A 799 -8.57 34.70 -7.78
N VAL A 800 -7.73 34.72 -6.75
CA VAL A 800 -6.27 34.61 -6.83
C VAL A 800 -5.88 33.15 -6.62
N PRO A 801 -5.30 32.47 -7.63
CA PRO A 801 -4.93 31.08 -7.50
C PRO A 801 -3.59 30.93 -6.75
N PRO A 802 -3.35 29.81 -6.04
CA PRO A 802 -2.19 29.64 -5.17
C PRO A 802 -0.86 29.74 -5.91
N ALA A 803 0.17 30.18 -5.19
CA ALA A 803 1.55 30.26 -5.68
C ALA A 803 2.25 28.89 -5.70
N LEU A 804 1.89 27.99 -4.77
CA LEU A 804 2.48 26.67 -4.60
C LEU A 804 1.45 25.54 -4.76
N SER A 805 1.94 24.33 -5.01
CA SER A 805 1.14 23.14 -5.17
C SER A 805 1.68 21.97 -4.35
N ALA A 806 0.80 21.36 -3.54
CA ALA A 806 1.05 20.10 -2.84
C ALA A 806 1.28 18.89 -3.77
N ALA A 807 1.08 19.06 -5.09
CA ALA A 807 1.46 18.05 -6.07
C ALA A 807 3.00 17.90 -6.18
N GLY A 808 3.77 18.94 -5.86
CA GLY A 808 5.23 18.91 -5.86
C GLY A 808 5.86 20.22 -6.32
N ALA A 809 7.18 20.31 -6.17
CA ALA A 809 7.97 21.49 -6.50
C ALA A 809 7.85 21.87 -7.99
N ARG A 810 7.93 20.86 -8.87
CA ARG A 810 7.80 21.05 -10.33
C ARG A 810 6.44 21.59 -10.76
N ALA A 811 5.37 21.26 -10.02
CA ALA A 811 4.04 21.83 -10.27
C ALA A 811 3.95 23.32 -9.85
N SER A 812 4.92 23.81 -9.09
CA SER A 812 5.03 25.19 -8.62
C SER A 812 6.05 26.01 -9.44
N GLU A 813 6.62 25.42 -10.50
CA GLU A 813 7.73 26.01 -11.27
C GLU A 813 7.40 27.41 -11.81
N GLY A 814 6.34 27.51 -12.63
CA GLY A 814 6.02 28.73 -13.38
C GLY A 814 5.43 29.88 -12.57
N ARG A 815 5.16 29.68 -11.27
CA ARG A 815 4.58 30.71 -10.39
C ARG A 815 5.47 31.09 -9.22
N PHE A 816 6.31 30.17 -8.76
CA PHE A 816 7.18 30.39 -7.61
C PHE A 816 8.64 30.22 -7.96
N PHE A 817 9.08 29.00 -8.32
CA PHE A 817 10.50 28.72 -8.47
C PHE A 817 11.19 29.54 -9.57
N SER A 818 10.51 29.78 -10.71
CA SER A 818 11.05 30.58 -11.80
C SER A 818 11.34 32.04 -11.43
N LEU A 819 10.77 32.54 -10.31
CA LEU A 819 11.07 33.88 -9.80
C LEU A 819 12.47 33.94 -9.18
N PHE A 820 12.99 32.83 -8.66
CA PHE A 820 14.27 32.73 -7.98
C PHE A 820 15.40 32.25 -8.89
N ASP A 821 15.09 31.78 -10.09
CA ASP A 821 16.07 31.44 -11.11
C ASP A 821 16.86 32.69 -11.56
N ASP A 822 18.01 32.47 -12.19
CA ASP A 822 18.84 33.56 -12.74
C ASP A 822 18.05 34.46 -13.70
N GLY A 823 18.00 35.75 -13.40
CA GLY A 823 17.23 36.74 -14.16
C GLY A 823 15.75 36.87 -13.76
N GLY A 824 15.28 36.05 -12.83
CA GLY A 824 13.99 36.20 -12.18
C GLY A 824 13.93 37.42 -11.24
N THR A 825 12.71 37.86 -10.90
CA THR A 825 12.51 39.05 -10.06
C THR A 825 13.00 38.88 -8.61
N HIS A 826 13.17 37.63 -8.18
CA HIS A 826 13.62 37.24 -6.85
C HIS A 826 14.98 36.49 -6.87
N ALA A 827 15.73 36.55 -7.98
CA ALA A 827 17.02 35.90 -8.11
C ALA A 827 17.95 36.21 -6.92
N GLY A 828 18.49 35.16 -6.28
CA GLY A 828 19.40 35.29 -5.14
C GLY A 828 18.76 35.68 -3.79
N ARG A 829 17.43 35.83 -3.72
CA ARG A 829 16.74 36.14 -2.45
C ARG A 829 16.58 34.93 -1.53
N LEU A 830 16.48 33.73 -2.10
CA LEU A 830 16.57 32.46 -1.36
C LEU A 830 17.84 31.73 -1.80
N THR A 831 18.53 31.13 -0.83
CA THR A 831 19.67 30.27 -1.11
C THR A 831 19.22 28.95 -1.75
N PRO A 832 20.10 28.24 -2.49
CA PRO A 832 19.76 26.92 -3.02
C PRO A 832 19.30 25.92 -1.96
N SER A 833 19.85 25.95 -0.74
CA SER A 833 19.41 25.10 0.37
C SER A 833 18.00 25.43 0.88
N GLU A 834 17.62 26.72 0.91
CA GLU A 834 16.24 27.13 1.25
C GLU A 834 15.25 26.74 0.15
N LEU A 835 15.64 26.84 -1.13
CA LEU A 835 14.82 26.36 -2.24
C LEU A 835 14.67 24.83 -2.24
N LYS A 836 15.73 24.09 -1.87
CA LYS A 836 15.68 22.65 -1.60
C LYS A 836 14.66 22.34 -0.52
N LEU A 837 14.68 23.05 0.61
CA LEU A 837 13.73 22.85 1.71
C LEU A 837 12.26 23.00 1.27
N ILE A 838 11.96 24.05 0.51
CA ILE A 838 10.61 24.24 -0.04
C ILE A 838 10.25 23.13 -1.02
N ALA A 839 11.19 22.74 -1.89
CA ALA A 839 10.96 21.66 -2.86
C ALA A 839 10.67 20.31 -2.19
N GLU A 840 11.44 19.97 -1.16
CA GLU A 840 11.25 18.77 -0.33
C GLU A 840 9.85 18.73 0.28
N TRP A 841 9.47 19.81 0.95
CA TRP A 841 8.16 19.95 1.59
C TRP A 841 7.00 19.77 0.60
N LEU A 842 7.08 20.43 -0.57
CA LEU A 842 6.05 20.30 -1.60
C LEU A 842 5.99 18.88 -2.19
N ASP A 843 7.15 18.27 -2.43
CA ASP A 843 7.24 16.94 -3.05
C ASP A 843 6.67 15.83 -2.17
N ILE A 844 6.77 15.95 -0.84
CA ILE A 844 6.16 15.01 0.12
C ILE A 844 4.69 15.29 0.43
N GLY A 845 4.16 16.46 0.02
CA GLY A 845 2.72 16.75 0.05
C GLY A 845 2.32 18.08 0.71
N ALA A 846 3.29 18.92 1.07
CA ALA A 846 3.08 20.24 1.69
C ALA A 846 2.29 20.19 3.01
N GLN A 847 2.56 19.17 3.84
CA GLN A 847 1.90 18.94 5.12
C GLN A 847 2.15 20.10 6.07
N TYR A 848 1.18 20.38 6.94
CA TYR A 848 1.36 21.39 7.98
C TYR A 848 2.32 20.86 9.07
N TYR A 849 2.10 19.64 9.56
CA TYR A 849 3.08 18.86 10.34
C TYR A 849 3.34 17.52 9.67
N ASN A 850 4.59 17.05 9.72
CA ASN A 850 5.02 15.73 9.24
C ASN A 850 5.39 14.78 10.38
N ASN A 851 5.25 15.21 11.64
CA ASN A 851 5.39 14.35 12.82
C ASN A 851 4.17 14.57 13.72
N PRO A 852 3.43 13.50 14.08
CA PRO A 852 2.22 13.64 14.88
C PRO A 852 2.49 14.20 16.27
N PHE A 853 3.69 14.00 16.82
CA PHE A 853 4.06 14.46 18.16
C PHE A 853 4.52 15.92 18.22
N ASP A 854 4.68 16.57 17.06
CA ASP A 854 4.95 18.01 16.99
C ASP A 854 3.65 18.84 16.93
N VAL A 855 2.49 18.17 16.77
CA VAL A 855 1.18 18.81 16.71
C VAL A 855 0.78 19.29 18.11
N PRO A 856 0.46 20.59 18.30
CA PRO A 856 -0.02 21.08 19.58
C PRO A 856 -1.33 20.40 19.99
N PRO A 857 -1.53 20.12 21.30
CA PRO A 857 -2.79 19.56 21.77
C PRO A 857 -3.97 20.51 21.48
N PRO A 858 -5.16 19.96 21.20
CA PRO A 858 -6.32 20.68 20.65
C PRO A 858 -7.01 21.72 21.53
#